data_AF-A0A517WLX9-F1
#
_entry.id   AF-A0A517WLX9-F1
#
_cell.length_a   1.000
_cell.length_b   1.000
_cell.length_c   1.000
_cell.angle_alpha   90.00
_cell.angle_beta   90.00
_cell.angle_gamma   90.00
#
_symmetry.space_group_name_H-M   'P 1'
#
loop_
_entity.id
_entity.type
_entity.pdbx_description
1 polymer ?
#
loop_
_entity_poly.entity_id
_entity_poly.type
_entity_poly.pdbx_seq_one_letter_code
_entity_poly.pdbx_strand_id
1 'polypeptide(L)'
;MSPSLWLPRLKRQFRIRQNRKSRLRGKRNQRYGSPAAPPAISTVAETLEDRTLLTTFTVVNTDDSGAGSLRDAIEQANENEGADAIVFDAALAGQSFMFSEQLKIRDELSIVGLGADQMTFQIDGGEDQHFSLIYIGDYDDDNIYSVDISGISFDGVGQGRAIYSTKNLTVTDCEFTNMSVRGSGGAIFASRYLTVQNCSFLNNETGGDGGAISYINNNVNSKRDFLCIISDSYFYNNKAEYNGGGVSVSSDRTYLFYDYYHGLELSSSTFIQNECIGIGGGVAVINAWAEISDSKFCSNEADRGGGVGQQLLSHYQNTKTATKISDCEFSWNSTNYGGGFFFAKWPEAVYDVPNYESELILARCEFRENTAALRGGGLYLSTSDYATQALEIDVFDSILSYNSAGTEGGGVFSYATSLHFESCLINDNSAVEAGGGFYSSRNLRILNSTISHNTTEKLGGAFYSVGFGTYLSFSACTVVLNSAGESGGAVYIESTSNSNFFKGATNSIIAGNAAPQSTQTNRTLELSYCIFQDSIDGLLDPVLRDNGGNTKTHALLPGSLAIDAGDNSYFEYKDIVFDVRGDGHLRIVNGTVDIGAFEVQGPFTQLDLRIVDTPTTASINGEVASLPENKSWIDEWGSYWLEIWISTPLTTELGILSVALELTYNTAVTTATSIEYGAAFSLNQTGTINDQTGTIENLSADTSLAAAGDDQHVLFARIRFESLVEDKVDLDLEINSLNQQFPELTVNHPVILFSGSSISEEVRGTDPATQVWANPYDLNDDGAINFSDLLRFATVYQQKPSESSSDYAWFADYNQDDRVNFQDLILFAANYGKRKSGDTPVAYPQTYPDAWNQLFTVAPAPPPSQSATNIKQSTAESLLGATVAEISPQLSPAQQQTLSQIDIKVVDLADETLGRAAAGTIYIDVNAAGYSWFIDTTPAEHSEFSQASDLTLIALPDSDAAGLIDLRTVILHELGHLLGYEHDTNGLMQETLSSGVRYLPDWESATDQFFGSLADNTELSPF
;
A
#
# COMPACT_ATOMS: atom_id res chain seq x y z
N MET A 1 38.09 -27.63 -0.37
CA MET A 1 38.00 -27.65 -1.85
C MET A 1 37.12 -28.82 -2.26
N SER A 2 35.88 -28.52 -2.64
CA SER A 2 34.89 -29.42 -3.24
C SER A 2 33.88 -28.51 -3.95
N PRO A 3 33.85 -28.43 -5.29
CA PRO A 3 32.88 -27.61 -6.02
C PRO A 3 31.70 -28.49 -6.49
N SER A 4 30.45 -28.15 -6.13
CA SER A 4 29.24 -28.35 -6.95
C SER A 4 27.94 -28.27 -6.13
N LEU A 5 27.31 -27.09 -6.09
CA LEU A 5 25.86 -26.92 -5.87
C LEU A 5 25.22 -26.02 -6.95
N TRP A 6 25.97 -25.71 -8.01
CA TRP A 6 25.64 -24.63 -8.95
C TRP A 6 24.82 -25.08 -10.19
N LEU A 7 24.80 -26.38 -10.51
CA LEU A 7 24.12 -26.89 -11.72
C LEU A 7 22.58 -27.00 -11.63
N PRO A 8 21.94 -27.23 -10.47
CA PRO A 8 20.48 -27.22 -10.38
C PRO A 8 19.86 -25.83 -10.54
N ARG A 9 20.54 -24.78 -10.03
CA ARG A 9 20.09 -23.37 -10.07
C ARG A 9 19.97 -22.83 -11.50
N LEU A 10 20.90 -23.19 -12.38
CA LEU A 10 20.93 -22.73 -13.77
C LEU A 10 19.83 -23.36 -14.66
N LYS A 11 19.34 -24.56 -14.34
CA LYS A 11 18.20 -25.16 -15.05
C LYS A 11 16.85 -24.59 -14.60
N ARG A 12 16.80 -23.95 -13.42
CA ARG A 12 15.57 -23.45 -12.79
C ARG A 12 15.12 -22.10 -13.36
N GLN A 13 16.06 -21.18 -13.59
CA GLN A 13 15.76 -19.88 -14.22
C GLN A 13 15.41 -19.98 -15.71
N PHE A 14 15.95 -20.95 -16.45
CA PHE A 14 15.68 -21.11 -17.88
C PHE A 14 14.28 -21.68 -18.20
N ARG A 15 13.63 -22.38 -17.27
CA ARG A 15 12.35 -23.07 -17.54
C ARG A 15 11.12 -22.16 -17.36
N ILE A 16 11.24 -21.11 -16.54
CA ILE A 16 10.16 -20.12 -16.32
C ILE A 16 10.17 -19.05 -17.43
N ARG A 17 11.35 -18.71 -17.97
CA ARG A 17 11.51 -17.65 -18.99
C ARG A 17 10.98 -17.99 -20.39
N GLN A 18 10.66 -19.24 -20.73
CA GLN A 18 10.16 -19.59 -22.08
C GLN A 18 8.67 -19.34 -22.32
N ASN A 19 7.87 -18.99 -21.30
CA ASN A 19 6.43 -18.72 -21.51
C ASN A 19 6.11 -17.29 -22.00
N ARG A 20 7.11 -16.41 -22.20
CA ARG A 20 6.90 -15.02 -22.65
C ARG A 20 6.72 -14.82 -24.17
N LYS A 21 6.67 -15.87 -25.00
CA LYS A 21 6.48 -15.70 -26.47
C LYS A 21 5.52 -16.71 -27.09
N SER A 22 4.21 -16.43 -27.07
CA SER A 22 3.40 -16.34 -28.31
C SER A 22 1.88 -16.21 -28.06
N ARG A 23 1.38 -14.98 -28.00
CA ARG A 23 0.02 -14.52 -28.40
C ARG A 23 0.23 -13.04 -28.76
N LEU A 24 -0.02 -12.44 -29.93
CA LEU A 24 -0.78 -12.70 -31.14
C LEU A 24 -0.20 -11.81 -32.26
N ARG A 25 -0.11 -12.30 -33.52
CA ARG A 25 -0.54 -11.58 -34.75
C ARG A 25 -0.23 -12.40 -36.00
N GLY A 26 -1.29 -12.76 -36.73
CA GLY A 26 -1.18 -13.45 -38.01
C GLY A 26 -0.87 -12.51 -39.17
N LYS A 27 -0.16 -13.03 -40.18
CA LYS A 27 -0.54 -12.89 -41.60
C LYS A 27 0.26 -13.85 -42.49
N ARG A 28 -0.51 -14.55 -43.34
CA ARG A 28 -0.18 -15.27 -44.58
C ARG A 28 1.25 -15.11 -45.13
N ASN A 29 1.94 -16.23 -45.33
CA ASN A 29 2.34 -16.60 -46.69
C ASN A 29 2.62 -18.10 -46.84
N GLN A 30 2.25 -18.56 -48.03
CA GLN A 30 2.04 -19.91 -48.48
C GLN A 30 3.35 -20.45 -49.10
N ARG A 31 3.71 -21.73 -48.85
CA ARG A 31 4.07 -22.77 -49.87
C ARG A 31 5.23 -23.74 -49.53
N TYR A 32 4.81 -25.00 -49.46
CA TYR A 32 5.39 -26.26 -50.00
C TYR A 32 6.69 -26.87 -49.45
N GLY A 33 6.54 -28.10 -48.93
CA GLY A 33 7.55 -29.16 -48.87
C GLY A 33 7.02 -30.45 -48.24
N SER A 34 6.56 -31.40 -49.06
CA SER A 34 5.98 -32.72 -48.67
C SER A 34 7.07 -33.78 -48.34
N PRO A 35 6.74 -35.05 -48.02
CA PRO A 35 7.02 -35.65 -46.70
C PRO A 35 8.00 -36.86 -46.77
N ALA A 36 8.52 -37.30 -45.62
CA ALA A 36 9.24 -38.58 -45.50
C ALA A 36 8.46 -39.58 -44.63
N ALA A 37 8.48 -40.83 -45.08
CA ALA A 37 7.60 -41.95 -44.74
C ALA A 37 7.89 -42.65 -43.38
N PRO A 38 6.97 -43.50 -42.88
CA PRO A 38 6.87 -43.90 -41.45
C PRO A 38 7.54 -45.25 -41.13
N PRO A 39 7.86 -45.54 -39.84
CA PRO A 39 8.21 -46.89 -39.42
C PRO A 39 7.01 -47.69 -38.89
N ALA A 40 7.15 -49.00 -39.09
CA ALA A 40 6.26 -50.15 -38.92
C ALA A 40 5.23 -50.18 -37.77
N ILE A 41 4.05 -50.67 -38.13
CA ILE A 41 2.87 -50.99 -37.32
C ILE A 41 3.16 -52.16 -36.37
N SER A 42 3.03 -51.91 -35.06
CA SER A 42 2.74 -52.94 -34.05
C SER A 42 1.21 -53.02 -33.92
N THR A 43 0.63 -54.18 -34.23
CA THR A 43 -0.79 -54.44 -34.02
C THR A 43 -1.05 -54.66 -32.52
N VAL A 44 -1.23 -53.58 -31.78
CA VAL A 44 -2.04 -53.58 -30.56
C VAL A 44 -3.34 -52.89 -30.97
N ALA A 45 -4.44 -53.61 -30.90
CA ALA A 45 -5.75 -52.97 -31.01
C ALA A 45 -5.88 -52.04 -29.81
N GLU A 46 -5.81 -50.73 -30.02
CA GLU A 46 -6.28 -49.76 -29.04
C GLU A 46 -7.77 -50.02 -28.85
N THR A 47 -8.16 -50.26 -27.61
CA THR A 47 -9.57 -50.21 -27.22
C THR A 47 -10.06 -48.80 -27.49
N LEU A 48 -10.94 -48.65 -28.48
CA LEU A 48 -11.74 -47.44 -28.65
C LEU A 48 -12.47 -47.16 -27.34
N GLU A 49 -12.48 -45.91 -26.91
CA GLU A 49 -13.30 -45.42 -25.79
C GLU A 49 -14.74 -45.91 -25.91
N ASP A 50 -15.34 -46.30 -24.77
CA ASP A 50 -16.71 -46.80 -24.75
C ASP A 50 -17.64 -45.68 -25.23
N ARG A 51 -18.40 -45.95 -26.28
CA ARG A 51 -19.42 -45.04 -26.82
C ARG A 51 -20.73 -45.22 -26.06
N THR A 52 -20.73 -44.96 -24.76
CA THR A 52 -21.95 -44.86 -23.97
C THR A 52 -22.59 -43.50 -24.29
N LEU A 53 -23.82 -43.52 -24.80
CA LEU A 53 -24.62 -42.32 -24.96
C LEU A 53 -25.22 -42.04 -23.57
N LEU A 54 -24.87 -40.91 -22.94
CA LEU A 54 -25.39 -40.54 -21.62
C LEU A 54 -26.93 -40.61 -21.63
N THR A 55 -27.55 -41.31 -20.67
CA THR A 55 -29.00 -41.23 -20.53
C THR A 55 -29.32 -39.83 -20.02
N THR A 56 -30.23 -39.13 -20.71
CA THR A 56 -30.62 -37.76 -20.33
C THR A 56 -32.02 -37.76 -19.73
N PHE A 57 -32.12 -37.28 -18.49
CA PHE A 57 -33.39 -37.05 -17.80
C PHE A 57 -33.71 -35.54 -17.79
N THR A 58 -34.96 -35.17 -18.06
CA THR A 58 -35.38 -33.76 -18.15
C THR A 58 -36.31 -33.40 -17.01
N VAL A 59 -35.95 -32.36 -16.26
CA VAL A 59 -36.79 -31.75 -15.24
C VAL A 59 -37.75 -30.77 -15.90
N VAL A 60 -39.05 -30.91 -15.64
CA VAL A 60 -40.12 -30.15 -16.33
C VAL A 60 -41.02 -29.37 -15.37
N ASN A 61 -40.83 -29.49 -14.05
CA ASN A 61 -41.55 -28.74 -13.03
C ASN A 61 -40.65 -28.44 -11.81
N THR A 62 -41.11 -27.55 -10.94
CA THR A 62 -40.43 -27.13 -9.70
C THR A 62 -40.93 -27.89 -8.47
N ASP A 63 -41.70 -28.96 -8.65
CA ASP A 63 -42.24 -29.72 -7.53
C ASP A 63 -41.09 -30.45 -6.81
N ASP A 64 -41.14 -30.56 -5.48
CA ASP A 64 -40.09 -31.22 -4.69
C ASP A 64 -40.03 -32.74 -4.92
N SER A 65 -41.14 -33.36 -5.37
CA SER A 65 -41.22 -34.79 -5.66
C SER A 65 -42.31 -35.08 -6.68
N GLY A 66 -42.32 -36.33 -7.19
CA GLY A 66 -43.26 -36.77 -8.23
C GLY A 66 -42.72 -36.59 -9.64
N ALA A 67 -43.47 -37.12 -10.60
CA ALA A 67 -43.02 -37.26 -11.99
C ALA A 67 -42.58 -35.92 -12.60
N GLY A 68 -41.39 -35.89 -13.17
CA GLY A 68 -40.81 -34.72 -13.84
C GLY A 68 -40.13 -33.70 -12.92
N SER A 69 -40.02 -33.99 -11.63
CA SER A 69 -39.22 -33.20 -10.68
C SER A 69 -37.73 -33.52 -10.76
N LEU A 70 -36.87 -32.67 -10.17
CA LEU A 70 -35.44 -32.95 -10.03
C LEU A 70 -35.19 -34.22 -9.20
N ARG A 71 -35.98 -34.45 -8.15
CA ARG A 71 -35.85 -35.64 -7.30
C ARG A 71 -36.14 -36.91 -8.09
N ASP A 72 -37.20 -36.91 -8.90
CA ASP A 72 -37.54 -38.01 -9.80
C ASP A 72 -36.44 -38.28 -10.84
N ALA A 73 -35.86 -37.23 -11.42
CA ALA A 73 -34.74 -37.36 -12.36
C ALA A 73 -33.48 -37.96 -11.70
N ILE A 74 -33.14 -37.55 -10.47
CA ILE A 74 -32.01 -38.11 -9.71
C ILE A 74 -32.28 -39.56 -9.31
N GLU A 75 -33.50 -39.91 -8.92
CA GLU A 75 -33.87 -41.30 -8.62
C GLU A 75 -33.73 -42.19 -9.84
N GLN A 76 -34.18 -41.74 -11.02
CA GLN A 76 -34.01 -42.47 -12.28
C GLN A 76 -32.54 -42.63 -12.67
N ALA A 77 -31.72 -41.58 -12.51
CA ALA A 77 -30.28 -41.67 -12.76
C ALA A 77 -29.59 -42.68 -11.83
N ASN A 78 -29.91 -42.65 -10.53
CA ASN A 78 -29.35 -43.63 -9.59
C ASN A 78 -29.75 -45.09 -9.88
N GLU A 79 -30.87 -45.32 -10.57
CA GLU A 79 -31.32 -46.67 -10.99
C GLU A 79 -30.71 -47.12 -12.33
N ASN A 80 -30.10 -46.20 -13.08
CA ASN A 80 -29.45 -46.46 -14.35
C ASN A 80 -27.92 -46.55 -14.15
N GLU A 81 -27.33 -47.72 -14.40
CA GLU A 81 -25.88 -47.90 -14.21
C GLU A 81 -25.07 -47.07 -15.22
N GLY A 82 -24.11 -46.30 -14.72
CA GLY A 82 -23.15 -45.52 -15.51
C GLY A 82 -23.50 -44.03 -15.61
N ALA A 83 -22.70 -43.31 -16.40
CA ALA A 83 -22.80 -41.86 -16.49
C ALA A 83 -24.12 -41.37 -17.11
N ASP A 84 -24.77 -40.44 -16.42
CA ASP A 84 -26.04 -39.83 -16.81
C ASP A 84 -25.99 -38.31 -16.85
N ALA A 85 -27.00 -37.70 -17.48
CA ALA A 85 -27.18 -36.26 -17.55
C ALA A 85 -28.59 -35.85 -17.10
N ILE A 86 -28.69 -34.79 -16.31
CA ILE A 86 -29.93 -34.10 -15.96
C ILE A 86 -29.90 -32.70 -16.57
N VAL A 87 -30.95 -32.38 -17.31
CA VAL A 87 -31.16 -31.06 -17.91
C VAL A 87 -32.53 -30.51 -17.51
N PHE A 88 -32.71 -29.20 -17.58
CA PHE A 88 -33.97 -28.54 -17.25
C PHE A 88 -34.68 -28.05 -18.52
N ASP A 89 -36.01 -28.15 -18.52
CA ASP A 89 -36.83 -27.53 -19.57
C ASP A 89 -36.65 -26.01 -19.54
N ALA A 90 -36.45 -25.39 -20.71
CA ALA A 90 -36.26 -23.95 -20.83
C ALA A 90 -37.43 -23.13 -20.27
N ALA A 91 -38.63 -23.72 -20.15
CA ALA A 91 -39.78 -23.09 -19.50
C ALA A 91 -39.58 -22.82 -17.99
N LEU A 92 -38.57 -23.41 -17.36
CA LEU A 92 -38.22 -23.22 -15.95
C LEU A 92 -37.26 -22.06 -15.70
N ALA A 93 -36.88 -21.30 -16.74
CA ALA A 93 -36.05 -20.11 -16.59
C ALA A 93 -36.73 -19.05 -15.69
N GLY A 94 -35.94 -18.47 -14.78
CA GLY A 94 -36.36 -17.49 -13.78
C GLY A 94 -37.13 -18.08 -12.59
N GLN A 95 -37.24 -19.41 -12.47
CA GLN A 95 -37.97 -20.06 -11.38
C GLN A 95 -37.06 -20.37 -10.17
N SER A 96 -37.68 -20.44 -9.00
CA SER A 96 -37.05 -20.91 -7.76
C SER A 96 -37.58 -22.29 -7.37
N PHE A 97 -36.69 -23.17 -6.94
CA PHE A 97 -36.99 -24.51 -6.45
C PHE A 97 -36.87 -24.53 -4.94
N MET A 98 -37.82 -25.18 -4.27
CA MET A 98 -37.80 -25.39 -2.82
C MET A 98 -37.76 -26.89 -2.55
N PHE A 99 -36.83 -27.31 -1.71
CA PHE A 99 -36.63 -28.72 -1.39
C PHE A 99 -36.85 -28.96 0.10
N SER A 100 -37.64 -29.97 0.45
CA SER A 100 -37.91 -30.32 1.85
C SER A 100 -36.98 -31.40 2.40
N GLU A 101 -36.27 -32.11 1.51
CA GLU A 101 -35.36 -33.20 1.86
C GLU A 101 -34.11 -33.21 0.98
N GLN A 102 -33.05 -33.83 1.49
CA GLN A 102 -31.78 -34.03 0.79
C GLN A 102 -31.94 -34.84 -0.52
N LEU A 103 -31.23 -34.41 -1.57
CA LEU A 103 -31.07 -35.07 -2.86
C LEU A 103 -29.80 -35.93 -2.84
N LYS A 104 -29.92 -37.24 -3.05
CA LYS A 104 -28.81 -38.19 -2.91
C LYS A 104 -28.35 -38.68 -4.27
N ILE A 105 -27.08 -38.46 -4.60
CA ILE A 105 -26.43 -38.92 -5.84
C ILE A 105 -25.47 -40.05 -5.47
N ARG A 106 -25.59 -41.20 -6.15
CA ARG A 106 -24.85 -42.43 -5.85
C ARG A 106 -24.06 -43.00 -7.02
N ASP A 107 -24.18 -42.41 -8.21
CA ASP A 107 -23.46 -42.78 -9.43
C ASP A 107 -22.99 -41.52 -10.19
N GLU A 108 -22.24 -41.72 -11.27
CA GLU A 108 -21.72 -40.66 -12.14
C GLU A 108 -22.84 -39.84 -12.79
N LEU A 109 -22.81 -38.51 -12.58
CA LEU A 109 -23.94 -37.65 -12.95
C LEU A 109 -23.51 -36.24 -13.35
N SER A 110 -24.03 -35.74 -14.47
CA SER A 110 -23.94 -34.34 -14.85
C SER A 110 -25.28 -33.63 -14.68
N ILE A 111 -25.32 -32.52 -13.94
CA ILE A 111 -26.50 -31.67 -13.77
C ILE A 111 -26.22 -30.31 -14.42
N VAL A 112 -26.97 -30.00 -15.48
CA VAL A 112 -26.80 -28.77 -16.27
C VAL A 112 -28.03 -27.87 -16.08
N GLY A 113 -27.86 -26.82 -15.27
CA GLY A 113 -28.85 -25.77 -15.06
C GLY A 113 -29.00 -24.84 -16.28
N LEU A 114 -29.90 -23.86 -16.15
CA LEU A 114 -30.20 -22.89 -17.22
C LEU A 114 -29.30 -21.64 -17.21
N GLY A 115 -28.44 -21.52 -16.20
CA GLY A 115 -27.65 -20.32 -15.88
C GLY A 115 -27.95 -19.88 -14.44
N ALA A 116 -26.92 -19.48 -13.69
CA ALA A 116 -27.08 -19.07 -12.28
C ALA A 116 -28.04 -17.88 -12.11
N ASP A 117 -28.11 -16.99 -13.11
CA ASP A 117 -29.05 -15.86 -13.16
C ASP A 117 -30.48 -16.25 -13.57
N GLN A 118 -30.69 -17.52 -13.97
CA GLN A 118 -31.95 -18.04 -14.50
C GLN A 118 -32.54 -19.16 -13.65
N MET A 119 -31.89 -19.62 -12.58
CA MET A 119 -32.38 -20.74 -11.78
C MET A 119 -31.84 -20.70 -10.35
N THR A 120 -32.74 -20.70 -9.37
CA THR A 120 -32.37 -20.65 -7.95
C THR A 120 -32.88 -21.85 -7.18
N PHE A 121 -32.02 -22.51 -6.41
CA PHE A 121 -32.37 -23.54 -5.43
C PHE A 121 -32.35 -22.91 -4.04
N GLN A 122 -33.53 -22.77 -3.44
CA GLN A 122 -33.66 -22.26 -2.08
C GLN A 122 -33.43 -23.37 -1.07
N ILE A 123 -32.59 -23.09 -0.07
CA ILE A 123 -32.14 -24.07 0.93
C ILE A 123 -32.60 -23.66 2.32
N ASP A 124 -33.41 -24.53 2.94
CA ASP A 124 -33.82 -24.44 4.34
C ASP A 124 -33.80 -25.83 4.99
N GLY A 125 -32.74 -26.12 5.73
CA GLY A 125 -32.59 -27.34 6.54
C GLY A 125 -33.37 -27.31 7.86
N GLY A 126 -34.11 -26.24 8.14
CA GLY A 126 -34.89 -26.08 9.37
C GLY A 126 -34.02 -26.17 10.62
N GLU A 127 -34.29 -27.16 11.47
CA GLU A 127 -33.57 -27.39 12.74
C GLU A 127 -32.28 -28.22 12.57
N ASP A 128 -32.03 -28.80 11.38
CA ASP A 128 -30.81 -29.58 11.13
C ASP A 128 -29.63 -28.69 10.80
N GLN A 129 -28.79 -28.47 11.82
CA GLN A 129 -27.59 -27.63 11.76
C GLN A 129 -26.47 -28.20 10.87
N HIS A 130 -26.63 -29.40 10.29
CA HIS A 130 -25.68 -30.02 9.36
C HIS A 130 -26.33 -30.41 8.03
N PHE A 131 -27.52 -29.87 7.74
CA PHE A 131 -28.22 -30.17 6.50
C PHE A 131 -27.37 -29.86 5.27
N SER A 132 -27.46 -30.72 4.26
CA SER A 132 -26.93 -30.46 2.92
C SER A 132 -27.99 -30.82 1.89
N LEU A 133 -28.28 -29.90 0.97
CA LEU A 133 -29.28 -30.15 -0.07
C LEU A 133 -28.84 -31.30 -0.97
N ILE A 134 -27.63 -31.25 -1.52
CA ILE A 134 -27.08 -32.29 -2.38
C ILE A 134 -26.04 -33.10 -1.60
N TYR A 135 -26.26 -34.41 -1.50
CA TYR A 135 -25.32 -35.36 -0.91
C TYR A 135 -24.81 -36.35 -1.97
N ILE A 136 -23.50 -36.32 -2.19
CA ILE A 136 -22.80 -37.15 -3.17
C ILE A 136 -21.96 -38.17 -2.41
N GLY A 137 -22.41 -39.43 -2.42
CA GLY A 137 -21.75 -40.51 -1.70
C GLY A 137 -22.64 -41.74 -1.53
N ASP A 138 -21.99 -42.90 -1.43
CA ASP A 138 -22.61 -44.23 -1.33
C ASP A 138 -22.09 -45.07 -0.14
N TYR A 139 -21.29 -44.45 0.74
CA TYR A 139 -20.58 -45.08 1.86
C TYR A 139 -19.49 -46.11 1.47
N ASP A 140 -19.18 -46.27 0.19
CA ASP A 140 -18.08 -47.10 -0.30
C ASP A 140 -16.92 -46.20 -0.78
N ASP A 141 -15.88 -46.05 0.04
CA ASP A 141 -14.72 -45.20 -0.29
C ASP A 141 -13.91 -45.70 -1.50
N ASP A 142 -14.08 -46.97 -1.89
CA ASP A 142 -13.42 -47.57 -3.05
C ASP A 142 -14.17 -47.33 -4.36
N ASN A 143 -15.48 -47.07 -4.30
CA ASN A 143 -16.24 -46.67 -5.48
C ASN A 143 -15.93 -45.20 -5.83
N ILE A 144 -15.47 -44.94 -7.06
CA ILE A 144 -15.07 -43.60 -7.53
C ILE A 144 -15.92 -43.26 -8.73
N TYR A 145 -16.69 -42.19 -8.61
CA TYR A 145 -17.43 -41.57 -9.70
C TYR A 145 -17.34 -40.04 -9.57
N SER A 146 -17.70 -39.36 -10.65
CA SER A 146 -17.64 -37.91 -10.75
C SER A 146 -19.04 -37.33 -10.87
N VAL A 147 -19.25 -36.18 -10.24
CA VAL A 147 -20.47 -35.39 -10.40
C VAL A 147 -20.10 -34.00 -10.87
N ASP A 148 -20.72 -33.58 -11.96
CA ASP A 148 -20.55 -32.25 -12.54
C ASP A 148 -21.84 -31.44 -12.35
N ILE A 149 -21.75 -30.26 -11.77
CA ILE A 149 -22.89 -29.36 -11.54
C ILE A 149 -22.58 -28.02 -12.19
N SER A 150 -23.52 -27.50 -12.98
CA SER A 150 -23.33 -26.23 -13.68
C SER A 150 -24.57 -25.36 -13.77
N GLY A 151 -24.39 -24.04 -13.80
CA GLY A 151 -25.45 -23.08 -14.17
C GLY A 151 -26.61 -22.98 -13.18
N ILE A 152 -26.34 -23.08 -11.88
CA ILE A 152 -27.36 -23.05 -10.80
C ILE A 152 -26.95 -22.02 -9.74
N SER A 153 -27.91 -21.21 -9.29
CA SER A 153 -27.78 -20.40 -8.08
C SER A 153 -28.36 -21.18 -6.88
N PHE A 154 -27.62 -21.25 -5.79
CA PHE A 154 -28.04 -21.83 -4.52
C PHE A 154 -28.15 -20.69 -3.50
N ASP A 155 -29.33 -20.51 -2.90
CA ASP A 155 -29.59 -19.42 -1.95
C ASP A 155 -30.12 -19.96 -0.62
N GLY A 156 -29.40 -19.67 0.46
CA GLY A 156 -29.76 -20.05 1.82
C GLY A 156 -30.81 -19.11 2.40
N VAL A 157 -31.96 -19.65 2.78
CA VAL A 157 -33.02 -18.92 3.54
C VAL A 157 -33.17 -19.44 4.97
N GLY A 158 -32.39 -20.47 5.33
CA GLY A 158 -32.33 -21.10 6.64
C GLY A 158 -30.96 -21.75 6.88
N GLN A 159 -30.91 -22.73 7.78
CA GLN A 159 -29.67 -23.47 8.05
C GLN A 159 -29.43 -24.51 6.96
N GLY A 160 -28.20 -24.64 6.48
CA GLY A 160 -27.82 -25.69 5.55
C GLY A 160 -26.71 -25.28 4.59
N ARG A 161 -26.16 -26.31 3.98
CA ARG A 161 -25.15 -26.22 2.93
C ARG A 161 -25.74 -26.67 1.58
N ALA A 162 -25.24 -26.14 0.47
CA ALA A 162 -25.60 -26.61 -0.85
C ALA A 162 -25.12 -28.04 -1.13
N ILE A 163 -23.82 -28.33 -1.01
CA ILE A 163 -23.25 -29.60 -1.48
C ILE A 163 -22.35 -30.27 -0.43
N TYR A 164 -22.58 -31.56 -0.18
CA TYR A 164 -21.67 -32.45 0.56
C TYR A 164 -21.17 -33.55 -0.39
N SER A 165 -19.87 -33.61 -0.67
CA SER A 165 -19.30 -34.66 -1.52
C SER A 165 -18.16 -35.43 -0.86
N THR A 166 -18.26 -36.77 -0.91
CA THR A 166 -17.13 -37.68 -0.64
C THR A 166 -16.52 -38.25 -1.92
N LYS A 167 -16.97 -37.77 -3.08
CA LYS A 167 -16.59 -38.22 -4.42
C LYS A 167 -15.99 -37.07 -5.22
N ASN A 168 -15.68 -37.30 -6.50
CA ASN A 168 -15.17 -36.22 -7.35
C ASN A 168 -16.31 -35.25 -7.66
N LEU A 169 -16.06 -33.96 -7.51
CA LEU A 169 -17.04 -32.89 -7.73
C LEU A 169 -16.44 -31.80 -8.62
N THR A 170 -17.14 -31.46 -9.69
CA THR A 170 -16.90 -30.28 -10.50
C THR A 170 -18.09 -29.33 -10.35
N VAL A 171 -17.83 -28.06 -10.07
CA VAL A 171 -18.84 -27.00 -10.02
C VAL A 171 -18.42 -25.86 -10.93
N THR A 172 -19.28 -25.51 -11.88
CA THR A 172 -18.99 -24.49 -12.92
C THR A 172 -20.14 -23.52 -13.09
N ASP A 173 -19.87 -22.23 -13.28
CA ASP A 173 -20.91 -21.24 -13.60
C ASP A 173 -22.07 -21.20 -12.56
N CYS A 174 -21.76 -21.40 -11.28
CA CYS A 174 -22.73 -21.47 -10.19
C CYS A 174 -22.57 -20.31 -9.20
N GLU A 175 -23.64 -20.02 -8.48
CA GLU A 175 -23.65 -19.02 -7.40
C GLU A 175 -24.09 -19.67 -6.08
N PHE A 176 -23.46 -19.30 -4.97
CA PHE A 176 -23.76 -19.78 -3.63
C PHE A 176 -23.91 -18.59 -2.68
N THR A 177 -25.13 -18.29 -2.26
CA THR A 177 -25.45 -17.13 -1.41
C THR A 177 -26.06 -17.53 -0.09
N ASN A 178 -25.68 -16.82 0.97
CA ASN A 178 -26.37 -16.83 2.27
C ASN A 178 -26.47 -18.22 2.94
N MET A 179 -25.56 -19.14 2.65
CA MET A 179 -25.54 -20.45 3.31
C MET A 179 -25.06 -20.32 4.75
N SER A 180 -25.62 -21.11 5.67
CA SER A 180 -25.25 -21.07 7.09
C SER A 180 -25.32 -22.45 7.71
N VAL A 181 -24.20 -23.00 8.18
CA VAL A 181 -24.15 -24.36 8.76
C VAL A 181 -23.24 -24.40 9.98
N ARG A 182 -23.51 -25.26 10.96
CA ARG A 182 -22.59 -25.44 12.11
C ARG A 182 -21.38 -26.34 11.81
N GLY A 183 -21.43 -27.08 10.71
CA GLY A 183 -20.32 -27.93 10.24
C GLY A 183 -19.21 -27.13 9.55
N SER A 184 -18.45 -27.79 8.68
CA SER A 184 -17.46 -27.15 7.78
C SER A 184 -18.00 -27.03 6.35
N GLY A 185 -17.51 -26.01 5.64
CA GLY A 185 -17.96 -25.63 4.31
C GLY A 185 -19.33 -24.98 4.40
N GLY A 186 -19.44 -23.66 4.37
CA GLY A 186 -20.75 -23.02 4.37
C GLY A 186 -21.58 -23.40 3.13
N ALA A 187 -20.95 -23.39 1.96
CA ALA A 187 -21.58 -23.75 0.69
C ALA A 187 -21.18 -25.14 0.16
N ILE A 188 -19.91 -25.52 0.28
CA ILE A 188 -19.41 -26.81 -0.23
C ILE A 188 -18.48 -27.46 0.79
N PHE A 189 -18.72 -28.75 1.03
CA PHE A 189 -17.74 -29.64 1.65
C PHE A 189 -17.35 -30.71 0.66
N ALA A 190 -16.06 -30.92 0.48
CA ALA A 190 -15.51 -31.98 -0.34
C ALA A 190 -14.37 -32.71 0.39
N SER A 191 -14.24 -34.02 0.16
CA SER A 191 -13.13 -34.80 0.74
C SER A 191 -12.33 -35.63 -0.25
N ARG A 192 -12.54 -35.41 -1.56
CA ARG A 192 -11.85 -36.14 -2.63
C ARG A 192 -11.25 -35.23 -3.71
N TYR A 193 -11.83 -35.13 -4.90
CA TYR A 193 -11.37 -34.21 -5.94
C TYR A 193 -12.41 -33.10 -6.05
N LEU A 194 -11.97 -31.85 -6.04
CA LEU A 194 -12.85 -30.69 -6.18
C LEU A 194 -12.31 -29.78 -7.28
N THR A 195 -13.14 -29.46 -8.26
CA THR A 195 -12.89 -28.37 -9.21
C THR A 195 -14.01 -27.35 -9.10
N VAL A 196 -13.65 -26.09 -8.90
CA VAL A 196 -14.56 -24.95 -8.87
C VAL A 196 -14.08 -23.93 -9.89
N GLN A 197 -14.94 -23.57 -10.84
CA GLN A 197 -14.58 -22.65 -11.90
C GLN A 197 -15.72 -21.67 -12.21
N ASN A 198 -15.40 -20.39 -12.35
CA ASN A 198 -16.37 -19.35 -12.68
C ASN A 198 -17.59 -19.34 -11.74
N CYS A 199 -17.32 -19.50 -10.43
CA CYS A 199 -18.36 -19.54 -9.40
C CYS A 199 -18.28 -18.32 -8.47
N SER A 200 -19.42 -17.97 -7.88
CA SER A 200 -19.49 -16.90 -6.86
C SER A 200 -19.98 -17.45 -5.51
N PHE A 201 -19.32 -17.05 -4.42
CA PHE A 201 -19.64 -17.42 -3.05
C PHE A 201 -19.81 -16.16 -2.21
N LEU A 202 -21.06 -15.83 -1.86
CA LEU A 202 -21.42 -14.57 -1.22
C LEU A 202 -22.08 -14.82 0.13
N ASN A 203 -21.58 -14.18 1.20
CA ASN A 203 -22.22 -14.18 2.52
C ASN A 203 -22.46 -15.58 3.10
N ASN A 204 -21.57 -16.55 2.85
CA ASN A 204 -21.69 -17.89 3.42
C ASN A 204 -20.99 -17.96 4.78
N GLU A 205 -21.63 -18.58 5.76
CA GLU A 205 -21.14 -18.68 7.13
C GLU A 205 -21.08 -20.13 7.59
N THR A 206 -20.05 -20.45 8.38
CA THR A 206 -19.87 -21.78 8.94
C THR A 206 -19.34 -21.74 10.37
N GLY A 207 -19.87 -22.61 11.25
CA GLY A 207 -19.33 -22.86 12.60
C GLY A 207 -18.05 -23.72 12.62
N GLY A 208 -17.50 -24.02 11.44
CA GLY A 208 -16.36 -24.89 11.20
C GLY A 208 -15.25 -24.18 10.42
N ASP A 209 -14.58 -24.93 9.54
CA ASP A 209 -13.61 -24.40 8.58
C ASP A 209 -14.27 -24.09 7.23
N GLY A 210 -13.74 -23.13 6.47
CA GLY A 210 -14.14 -22.87 5.09
C GLY A 210 -15.50 -22.19 4.99
N GLY A 211 -15.58 -20.87 5.21
CA GLY A 211 -16.86 -20.15 5.24
C GLY A 211 -17.68 -20.33 3.97
N ALA A 212 -17.02 -20.47 2.81
CA ALA A 212 -17.63 -20.99 1.59
C ALA A 212 -17.31 -22.47 1.36
N ILE A 213 -16.02 -22.80 1.26
CA ILE A 213 -15.56 -24.13 0.86
C ILE A 213 -14.66 -24.74 1.92
N SER A 214 -15.01 -25.95 2.37
CA SER A 214 -14.11 -26.79 3.15
C SER A 214 -13.73 -28.01 2.34
N TYR A 215 -12.43 -28.14 2.07
CA TYR A 215 -11.84 -29.32 1.47
C TYR A 215 -10.99 -30.06 2.52
N ILE A 216 -11.34 -31.31 2.84
CA ILE A 216 -10.62 -32.09 3.86
C ILE A 216 -10.24 -33.47 3.34
N ASN A 217 -8.94 -33.77 3.30
CA ASN A 217 -8.48 -35.14 3.01
C ASN A 217 -8.27 -35.95 4.30
N ASN A 218 -9.10 -36.99 4.49
CA ASN A 218 -9.05 -37.92 5.63
C ASN A 218 -8.53 -39.33 5.27
N ASN A 219 -8.13 -39.57 4.02
CA ASN A 219 -7.87 -40.94 3.53
C ASN A 219 -6.37 -41.30 3.54
N VAL A 220 -6.08 -42.47 4.13
CA VAL A 220 -4.73 -43.01 4.44
C VAL A 220 -4.13 -43.83 3.30
N ASN A 221 -4.92 -44.10 2.26
CA ASN A 221 -4.49 -44.97 1.17
C ASN A 221 -3.80 -44.11 0.10
N SER A 222 -2.59 -44.53 -0.27
CA SER A 222 -1.63 -43.96 -1.23
C SER A 222 -2.15 -43.83 -2.68
N LYS A 223 -3.40 -43.42 -2.85
CA LYS A 223 -4.03 -43.11 -4.13
C LYS A 223 -3.58 -41.71 -4.53
N ARG A 224 -3.07 -41.60 -5.76
CA ARG A 224 -2.86 -40.32 -6.45
C ARG A 224 -4.26 -39.70 -6.64
N ASP A 225 -4.35 -38.38 -6.80
CA ASP A 225 -5.57 -37.66 -7.26
C ASP A 225 -6.46 -36.97 -6.18
N PHE A 226 -5.91 -36.57 -5.02
CA PHE A 226 -6.61 -35.67 -4.07
C PHE A 226 -6.16 -34.21 -4.26
N LEU A 227 -6.95 -33.43 -4.99
CA LEU A 227 -6.63 -32.05 -5.35
C LEU A 227 -7.88 -31.17 -5.27
N CYS A 228 -7.69 -29.95 -4.75
CA CYS A 228 -8.65 -28.86 -4.84
C CYS A 228 -8.16 -27.87 -5.89
N ILE A 229 -8.95 -27.65 -6.94
CA ILE A 229 -8.70 -26.67 -8.00
C ILE A 229 -9.78 -25.60 -7.92
N ILE A 230 -9.37 -24.34 -7.83
CA ILE A 230 -10.26 -23.18 -7.84
C ILE A 230 -9.75 -22.19 -8.88
N SER A 231 -10.60 -21.78 -9.81
CA SER A 231 -10.24 -20.85 -10.88
C SER A 231 -11.36 -19.87 -11.21
N ASP A 232 -10.99 -18.66 -11.65
CA ASP A 232 -11.93 -17.65 -12.17
C ASP A 232 -13.11 -17.36 -11.22
N SER A 233 -12.92 -17.46 -9.90
CA SER A 233 -14.02 -17.48 -8.93
C SER A 233 -13.97 -16.31 -7.95
N TYR A 234 -15.13 -15.96 -7.39
CA TYR A 234 -15.31 -14.79 -6.52
C TYR A 234 -15.83 -15.20 -5.14
N PHE A 235 -15.17 -14.75 -4.08
CA PHE A 235 -15.48 -15.05 -2.68
C PHE A 235 -15.63 -13.75 -1.90
N TYR A 236 -16.85 -13.42 -1.51
CA TYR A 236 -17.17 -12.17 -0.82
C TYR A 236 -17.89 -12.40 0.50
N ASN A 237 -17.37 -11.78 1.56
CA ASN A 237 -18.00 -11.74 2.87
C ASN A 237 -18.35 -13.12 3.45
N ASN A 238 -17.50 -14.12 3.22
CA ASN A 238 -17.68 -15.45 3.79
C ASN A 238 -16.99 -15.54 5.15
N LYS A 239 -17.60 -16.25 6.10
CA LYS A 239 -17.18 -16.29 7.49
C LYS A 239 -17.02 -17.71 8.02
N ALA A 240 -15.90 -17.97 8.69
CA ALA A 240 -15.64 -19.24 9.37
C ALA A 240 -15.29 -19.04 10.85
N GLU A 241 -15.81 -19.90 11.72
CA GLU A 241 -15.44 -19.89 13.15
C GLU A 241 -14.02 -20.44 13.39
N TYR A 242 -13.37 -21.10 12.44
CA TYR A 242 -12.00 -21.61 12.64
C TYR A 242 -11.01 -21.12 11.60
N ASN A 243 -10.88 -21.77 10.45
CA ASN A 243 -9.88 -21.40 9.43
C ASN A 243 -10.52 -21.23 8.06
N GLY A 244 -9.95 -20.36 7.23
CA GLY A 244 -10.37 -20.19 5.85
C GLY A 244 -11.72 -19.49 5.76
N GLY A 245 -11.76 -18.18 5.97
CA GLY A 245 -13.02 -17.43 5.89
C GLY A 245 -13.72 -17.64 4.54
N GLY A 246 -12.97 -17.67 3.43
CA GLY A 246 -13.47 -18.16 2.15
C GLY A 246 -13.28 -19.68 1.99
N VAL A 247 -12.04 -20.11 1.89
CA VAL A 247 -11.68 -21.49 1.55
C VAL A 247 -10.74 -22.07 2.60
N SER A 248 -11.01 -23.29 3.04
CA SER A 248 -10.09 -24.08 3.85
C SER A 248 -9.73 -25.39 3.15
N VAL A 249 -8.42 -25.63 3.02
CA VAL A 249 -7.85 -26.88 2.50
C VAL A 249 -7.02 -27.50 3.60
N SER A 250 -7.46 -28.65 4.13
CA SER A 250 -6.82 -29.30 5.27
C SER A 250 -6.69 -30.82 5.14
N SER A 251 -5.78 -31.40 5.92
CA SER A 251 -5.68 -32.86 6.09
C SER A 251 -5.55 -33.23 7.57
N ASP A 252 -6.24 -34.30 7.99
CA ASP A 252 -6.50 -34.61 9.41
C ASP A 252 -5.42 -35.42 10.15
N ARG A 253 -4.32 -35.84 9.51
CA ARG A 253 -3.50 -36.95 10.07
C ARG A 253 -2.01 -36.70 10.30
N THR A 254 -1.61 -37.10 11.51
CA THR A 254 -0.28 -37.10 12.14
C THR A 254 0.57 -38.35 11.82
N TYR A 255 0.19 -39.19 10.84
CA TYR A 255 0.87 -40.47 10.58
C TYR A 255 2.06 -40.35 9.60
N LEU A 256 3.17 -40.94 10.02
CA LEU A 256 4.56 -40.67 9.61
C LEU A 256 5.05 -41.26 8.27
N PHE A 257 4.20 -41.76 7.35
CA PHE A 257 4.72 -42.71 6.33
C PHE A 257 4.15 -42.65 4.90
N TYR A 258 3.48 -41.58 4.46
CA TYR A 258 2.98 -41.53 3.08
C TYR A 258 3.38 -40.28 2.30
N ASP A 259 3.72 -40.50 1.03
CA ASP A 259 3.91 -39.49 -0.01
C ASP A 259 2.55 -38.80 -0.28
N TYR A 260 2.31 -37.64 0.35
CA TYR A 260 1.03 -36.92 0.23
C TYR A 260 0.94 -36.11 -1.07
N TYR A 261 -0.13 -36.35 -1.85
CA TYR A 261 -0.49 -35.61 -3.09
C TYR A 261 -1.51 -34.48 -2.86
N HIS A 262 -1.76 -34.12 -1.59
CA HIS A 262 -2.78 -33.17 -1.15
C HIS A 262 -2.35 -31.70 -1.32
N GLY A 263 -3.13 -30.90 -2.06
CA GLY A 263 -2.87 -29.47 -2.18
C GLY A 263 -3.99 -28.66 -2.83
N LEU A 264 -3.70 -27.37 -2.98
CA LEU A 264 -4.56 -26.36 -3.60
C LEU A 264 -3.89 -25.79 -4.85
N GLU A 265 -4.59 -25.83 -5.98
CA GLU A 265 -4.31 -25.01 -7.16
C GLU A 265 -5.37 -23.91 -7.23
N LEU A 266 -4.95 -22.65 -7.06
CA LEU A 266 -5.83 -21.48 -7.05
C LEU A 266 -5.35 -20.48 -8.10
N SER A 267 -6.24 -20.03 -8.99
CA SER A 267 -5.89 -19.06 -10.03
C SER A 267 -7.00 -18.07 -10.35
N SER A 268 -6.65 -16.88 -10.83
CA SER A 268 -7.61 -15.92 -11.41
C SER A 268 -8.81 -15.61 -10.51
N SER A 269 -8.64 -15.66 -9.19
CA SER A 269 -9.76 -15.63 -8.24
C SER A 269 -9.62 -14.48 -7.26
N THR A 270 -10.75 -14.02 -6.73
CA THR A 270 -10.81 -12.83 -5.88
C THR A 270 -11.49 -13.14 -4.54
N PHE A 271 -10.84 -12.76 -3.45
CA PHE A 271 -11.27 -12.96 -2.06
C PHE A 271 -11.36 -11.61 -1.38
N ILE A 272 -12.57 -11.16 -1.08
CA ILE A 272 -12.85 -9.85 -0.48
C ILE A 272 -13.65 -10.01 0.81
N GLN A 273 -13.21 -9.34 1.88
CA GLN A 273 -13.97 -9.26 3.15
C GLN A 273 -14.29 -10.62 3.78
N ASN A 274 -13.47 -11.64 3.54
CA ASN A 274 -13.66 -12.93 4.19
C ASN A 274 -12.99 -12.95 5.57
N GLU A 275 -13.63 -13.59 6.54
CA GLU A 275 -13.27 -13.51 7.96
C GLU A 275 -13.15 -14.89 8.60
N CYS A 276 -12.13 -15.09 9.43
CA CYS A 276 -12.10 -16.17 10.42
C CYS A 276 -11.40 -15.75 11.71
N ILE A 277 -11.51 -16.55 12.78
CA ILE A 277 -10.75 -16.28 14.03
C ILE A 277 -9.40 -16.98 14.07
N GLY A 278 -9.11 -17.85 13.11
CA GLY A 278 -7.90 -18.67 13.07
C GLY A 278 -6.97 -18.24 11.95
N ILE A 279 -6.73 -19.13 10.99
CA ILE A 279 -5.76 -18.94 9.91
C ILE A 279 -6.48 -18.69 8.58
N GLY A 280 -6.00 -17.72 7.81
CA GLY A 280 -6.43 -17.53 6.43
C GLY A 280 -7.80 -16.89 6.31
N GLY A 281 -7.90 -15.56 6.39
CA GLY A 281 -9.18 -14.85 6.24
C GLY A 281 -9.79 -15.12 4.87
N GLY A 282 -9.00 -15.00 3.80
CA GLY A 282 -9.38 -15.50 2.48
C GLY A 282 -9.24 -17.02 2.38
N VAL A 283 -8.01 -17.51 2.49
CA VAL A 283 -7.69 -18.94 2.25
C VAL A 283 -6.77 -19.50 3.34
N ALA A 284 -7.16 -20.65 3.88
CA ALA A 284 -6.33 -21.47 4.77
C ALA A 284 -5.82 -22.71 4.06
N VAL A 285 -4.51 -22.96 4.18
CA VAL A 285 -3.86 -24.17 3.68
C VAL A 285 -3.13 -24.87 4.84
N ILE A 286 -3.69 -25.97 5.33
CA ILE A 286 -3.22 -26.66 6.52
C ILE A 286 -2.76 -28.07 6.14
N ASN A 287 -1.46 -28.35 6.31
CA ASN A 287 -0.86 -29.62 5.90
C ASN A 287 -1.15 -29.98 4.43
N ALA A 288 -1.04 -28.97 3.57
CA ALA A 288 -1.16 -29.09 2.11
C ALA A 288 -0.11 -28.23 1.43
N TRP A 289 0.28 -28.59 0.21
CA TRP A 289 0.98 -27.65 -0.67
C TRP A 289 -0.01 -26.68 -1.32
N ALA A 290 0.48 -25.51 -1.76
CA ALA A 290 -0.33 -24.55 -2.49
C ALA A 290 0.42 -24.01 -3.71
N GLU A 291 -0.30 -23.87 -4.81
CA GLU A 291 0.09 -23.14 -6.01
C GLU A 291 -1.00 -22.11 -6.28
N ILE A 292 -0.74 -20.86 -5.89
CA ILE A 292 -1.69 -19.74 -5.98
C ILE A 292 -1.15 -18.74 -6.99
N SER A 293 -1.96 -18.33 -7.96
CA SER A 293 -1.52 -17.35 -8.95
C SER A 293 -2.61 -16.39 -9.42
N ASP A 294 -2.22 -15.23 -9.94
CA ASP A 294 -3.14 -14.28 -10.60
C ASP A 294 -4.41 -13.99 -9.76
N SER A 295 -4.24 -13.85 -8.44
CA SER A 295 -5.37 -13.82 -7.49
C SER A 295 -5.28 -12.65 -6.53
N LYS A 296 -6.43 -12.14 -6.10
CA LYS A 296 -6.55 -10.97 -5.24
C LYS A 296 -7.14 -11.34 -3.88
N PHE A 297 -6.51 -10.85 -2.81
CA PHE A 297 -6.93 -10.98 -1.43
C PHE A 297 -7.02 -9.59 -0.81
N CYS A 298 -8.23 -9.05 -0.71
CA CYS A 298 -8.47 -7.69 -0.23
C CYS A 298 -9.37 -7.64 1.01
N SER A 299 -8.99 -6.86 2.02
CA SER A 299 -9.83 -6.61 3.20
C SER A 299 -10.26 -7.87 3.95
N ASN A 300 -9.48 -8.95 3.92
CA ASN A 300 -9.78 -10.16 4.66
C ASN A 300 -9.20 -10.10 6.08
N GLU A 301 -9.85 -10.77 7.03
CA GLU A 301 -9.52 -10.72 8.45
C GLU A 301 -9.30 -12.12 9.05
N ALA A 302 -8.25 -12.27 9.86
CA ALA A 302 -7.92 -13.50 10.57
C ALA A 302 -7.10 -13.24 11.85
N ASP A 303 -6.89 -14.24 12.72
CA ASP A 303 -5.80 -14.14 13.72
C ASP A 303 -4.44 -14.22 13.03
N ARG A 304 -4.31 -15.05 11.98
CA ARG A 304 -3.08 -15.27 11.22
C ARG A 304 -3.31 -15.33 9.72
N GLY A 305 -2.60 -14.54 8.92
CA GLY A 305 -2.72 -14.57 7.45
C GLY A 305 -4.06 -14.06 6.98
N GLY A 306 -4.24 -12.74 6.90
CA GLY A 306 -5.54 -12.14 6.57
C GLY A 306 -5.96 -12.54 5.17
N GLY A 307 -5.08 -12.37 4.19
CA GLY A 307 -5.32 -12.90 2.84
C GLY A 307 -5.18 -14.43 2.80
N VAL A 308 -3.96 -14.93 2.97
CA VAL A 308 -3.67 -16.37 2.91
C VAL A 308 -2.82 -16.79 4.11
N GLY A 309 -3.22 -17.88 4.76
CA GLY A 309 -2.47 -18.50 5.83
C GLY A 309 -2.11 -19.95 5.50
N GLN A 310 -0.82 -20.28 5.51
CA GLN A 310 -0.34 -21.65 5.36
C GLN A 310 0.36 -22.15 6.62
N GLN A 311 -0.05 -23.33 7.08
CA GLN A 311 0.57 -24.00 8.21
C GLN A 311 0.93 -25.45 7.87
N LEU A 312 2.19 -25.83 8.17
CA LEU A 312 2.71 -27.17 7.95
C LEU A 312 3.21 -27.79 9.26
N LEU A 313 2.89 -29.06 9.50
CA LEU A 313 3.50 -29.86 10.57
C LEU A 313 4.95 -30.27 10.20
N SER A 314 5.80 -30.51 11.21
CA SER A 314 7.24 -30.84 11.00
C SER A 314 7.49 -32.07 10.11
N HIS A 315 6.62 -33.07 10.16
CA HIS A 315 6.73 -34.30 9.37
C HIS A 315 5.99 -34.25 8.03
N TYR A 316 5.35 -33.13 7.69
CA TYR A 316 4.68 -33.03 6.41
C TYR A 316 5.71 -33.13 5.28
N GLN A 317 5.54 -34.12 4.41
CA GLN A 317 6.41 -34.41 3.26
C GLN A 317 5.69 -33.95 2.00
N ASN A 318 6.18 -32.89 1.37
CA ASN A 318 5.66 -32.47 0.09
C ASN A 318 6.27 -33.32 -1.03
N THR A 319 5.42 -34.01 -1.79
CA THR A 319 5.84 -34.84 -2.93
C THR A 319 5.90 -34.04 -4.23
N LYS A 320 5.25 -32.86 -4.26
CA LYS A 320 5.32 -31.85 -5.32
C LYS A 320 6.29 -30.74 -4.88
N THR A 321 7.03 -30.19 -5.83
CA THR A 321 8.07 -29.17 -5.58
C THR A 321 7.45 -27.84 -5.11
N ALA A 322 7.86 -27.33 -3.94
CA ALA A 322 7.65 -25.97 -3.41
C ALA A 322 6.19 -25.45 -3.29
N THR A 323 5.84 -24.76 -2.19
CA THR A 323 4.69 -23.85 -2.22
C THR A 323 5.05 -22.67 -3.13
N LYS A 324 4.16 -22.29 -4.04
CA LYS A 324 4.37 -21.15 -4.93
C LYS A 324 3.18 -20.21 -4.90
N ILE A 325 3.47 -18.94 -4.73
CA ILE A 325 2.48 -17.87 -4.86
C ILE A 325 3.05 -16.86 -5.83
N SER A 326 2.32 -16.53 -6.89
CA SER A 326 2.82 -15.58 -7.88
C SER A 326 1.77 -14.72 -8.54
N ASP A 327 2.13 -13.51 -8.94
CA ASP A 327 1.20 -12.60 -9.63
C ASP A 327 -0.06 -12.31 -8.77
N CYS A 328 0.11 -12.24 -7.44
CA CYS A 328 -1.01 -12.06 -6.50
C CYS A 328 -0.97 -10.69 -5.82
N GLU A 329 -2.15 -10.15 -5.53
CA GLU A 329 -2.33 -8.91 -4.76
C GLU A 329 -2.88 -9.24 -3.36
N PHE A 330 -2.25 -8.71 -2.33
CA PHE A 330 -2.67 -8.77 -0.94
C PHE A 330 -2.80 -7.34 -0.42
N SER A 331 -4.03 -6.84 -0.29
CA SER A 331 -4.28 -5.46 0.10
C SER A 331 -5.26 -5.32 1.27
N TRP A 332 -5.04 -4.36 2.16
CA TRP A 332 -5.97 -4.03 3.25
C TRP A 332 -6.33 -5.18 4.19
N ASN A 333 -5.54 -6.24 4.27
CA ASN A 333 -5.86 -7.39 5.12
C ASN A 333 -5.41 -7.11 6.56
N SER A 334 -6.20 -7.57 7.53
CA SER A 334 -6.01 -7.27 8.96
C SER A 334 -5.85 -8.54 9.80
N THR A 335 -4.85 -8.59 10.68
CA THR A 335 -4.61 -9.74 11.56
C THR A 335 -3.92 -9.39 12.87
N ASN A 336 -3.65 -10.39 13.73
CA ASN A 336 -2.61 -10.29 14.74
C ASN A 336 -1.22 -10.64 14.18
N TYR A 337 -1.12 -11.59 13.25
CA TYR A 337 0.15 -12.06 12.66
C TYR A 337 0.08 -12.25 11.14
N GLY A 338 0.92 -11.57 10.36
CA GLY A 338 0.98 -11.75 8.91
C GLY A 338 -0.26 -11.18 8.22
N GLY A 339 -0.38 -9.85 8.13
CA GLY A 339 -1.56 -9.18 7.59
C GLY A 339 -1.93 -9.69 6.19
N GLY A 340 -0.99 -9.64 5.24
CA GLY A 340 -1.19 -10.20 3.90
C GLY A 340 -1.07 -11.73 3.87
N PHE A 341 0.10 -12.23 4.28
CA PHE A 341 0.43 -13.66 4.21
C PHE A 341 1.13 -14.19 5.46
N PHE A 342 0.67 -15.35 5.91
CA PHE A 342 1.25 -16.08 7.03
C PHE A 342 1.76 -17.44 6.60
N PHE A 343 3.01 -17.76 6.92
CA PHE A 343 3.59 -19.08 6.76
C PHE A 343 4.28 -19.55 8.04
N ALA A 344 3.91 -20.74 8.52
CA ALA A 344 4.58 -21.37 9.65
C ALA A 344 4.77 -22.87 9.49
N LYS A 345 5.94 -23.36 9.91
CA LYS A 345 6.23 -24.80 10.08
C LYS A 345 6.55 -25.13 11.55
N TRP A 346 5.71 -25.92 12.22
CA TRP A 346 5.79 -26.16 13.67
C TRP A 346 6.58 -27.43 14.05
N PRO A 347 7.39 -27.41 15.14
CA PRO A 347 8.20 -28.54 15.62
C PRO A 347 7.51 -29.36 16.72
N GLU A 348 6.54 -30.23 16.39
CA GLU A 348 5.94 -31.12 17.41
C GLU A 348 6.31 -32.61 17.32
N ALA A 349 7.18 -33.02 16.39
CA ALA A 349 8.14 -34.10 16.66
C ALA A 349 9.30 -34.09 15.64
N VAL A 350 10.46 -34.58 16.06
CA VAL A 350 11.72 -34.55 15.32
C VAL A 350 12.06 -35.97 14.88
N TYR A 351 11.99 -36.22 13.56
CA TYR A 351 12.78 -37.25 12.90
C TYR A 351 13.40 -36.64 11.64
N ASP A 352 14.72 -36.64 11.63
CA ASP A 352 15.55 -36.14 10.54
C ASP A 352 15.56 -37.16 9.40
N VAL A 353 14.96 -36.83 8.26
CA VAL A 353 14.95 -37.69 7.07
C VAL A 353 15.62 -36.93 5.92
N PRO A 354 16.76 -37.41 5.38
CA PRO A 354 17.47 -36.72 4.30
C PRO A 354 16.71 -36.75 2.97
N ASN A 355 16.73 -35.62 2.24
CA ASN A 355 16.54 -35.45 0.78
C ASN A 355 15.19 -34.93 0.24
N TYR A 356 14.44 -34.08 0.95
CA TYR A 356 13.30 -33.38 0.36
C TYR A 356 13.28 -31.88 0.71
N GLU A 357 13.37 -31.04 -0.33
CA GLU A 357 13.34 -29.58 -0.21
C GLU A 357 11.88 -29.11 -0.14
N SER A 358 11.45 -28.69 1.05
CA SER A 358 10.30 -27.80 1.17
C SER A 358 10.83 -26.39 0.90
N GLU A 359 10.28 -25.70 -0.09
CA GLU A 359 10.68 -24.33 -0.45
C GLU A 359 9.40 -23.51 -0.59
N LEU A 360 9.44 -22.25 -0.17
CA LEU A 360 8.38 -21.29 -0.42
C LEU A 360 8.91 -20.27 -1.42
N ILE A 361 8.19 -20.10 -2.52
CA ILE A 361 8.49 -19.10 -3.54
C ILE A 361 7.34 -18.09 -3.60
N LEU A 362 7.65 -16.82 -3.37
CA LEU A 362 6.76 -15.69 -3.62
C LEU A 362 7.33 -14.88 -4.80
N ALA A 363 6.55 -14.67 -5.85
CA ALA A 363 7.07 -14.10 -7.09
C ALA A 363 6.09 -13.12 -7.75
N ARG A 364 6.49 -11.87 -8.02
CA ARG A 364 5.58 -10.87 -8.61
C ARG A 364 4.31 -10.68 -7.79
N CYS A 365 4.46 -10.67 -6.46
CA CYS A 365 3.35 -10.41 -5.55
C CYS A 365 3.41 -8.98 -5.04
N GLU A 366 2.24 -8.42 -4.75
CA GLU A 366 2.11 -7.11 -4.13
C GLU A 366 1.45 -7.25 -2.76
N PHE A 367 2.14 -6.82 -1.71
CA PHE A 367 1.63 -6.74 -0.34
C PHE A 367 1.52 -5.27 0.04
N ARG A 368 0.30 -4.73 0.01
CA ARG A 368 0.05 -3.30 0.23
C ARG A 368 -0.92 -3.06 1.38
N GLU A 369 -0.63 -2.08 2.23
CA GLU A 369 -1.64 -1.57 3.20
C GLU A 369 -2.20 -2.69 4.11
N ASN A 370 -1.42 -3.73 4.37
CA ASN A 370 -1.82 -4.79 5.29
C ASN A 370 -1.38 -4.45 6.72
N THR A 371 -2.20 -4.82 7.68
CA THR A 371 -1.99 -4.47 9.09
C THR A 371 -1.94 -5.73 9.94
N ALA A 372 -0.94 -5.79 10.83
CA ALA A 372 -0.86 -6.78 11.88
C ALA A 372 -0.81 -6.09 13.25
N ALA A 373 -1.71 -6.42 14.17
CA ALA A 373 -1.71 -5.88 15.52
C ALA A 373 -0.42 -6.21 16.28
N LEU A 374 0.27 -7.31 15.91
CA LEU A 374 1.54 -7.70 16.51
C LEU A 374 2.66 -7.71 15.47
N ARG A 375 2.73 -8.71 14.58
CA ARG A 375 3.97 -8.96 13.81
C ARG A 375 3.72 -9.26 12.34
N GLY A 376 4.58 -8.74 11.47
CA GLY A 376 4.55 -9.03 10.04
C GLY A 376 3.34 -8.39 9.38
N GLY A 377 3.34 -7.07 9.21
CA GLY A 377 2.21 -6.37 8.57
C GLY A 377 1.93 -6.93 7.17
N GLY A 378 2.97 -7.04 6.33
CA GLY A 378 2.87 -7.72 5.05
C GLY A 378 3.00 -9.24 5.18
N LEU A 379 4.17 -9.70 5.64
CA LEU A 379 4.55 -11.11 5.68
C LEU A 379 4.96 -11.56 7.08
N TYR A 380 4.45 -12.72 7.51
CA TYR A 380 4.98 -13.48 8.65
C TYR A 380 5.53 -14.83 8.19
N LEU A 381 6.83 -15.05 8.38
CA LEU A 381 7.56 -16.22 7.88
C LEU A 381 8.30 -16.94 9.00
N SER A 382 7.87 -18.16 9.35
CA SER A 382 8.49 -18.94 10.42
C SER A 382 8.81 -20.38 10.03
N THR A 383 9.99 -20.85 10.41
CA THR A 383 10.49 -22.21 10.16
C THR A 383 11.05 -22.80 11.45
N SER A 384 11.00 -24.13 11.62
CA SER A 384 11.40 -24.74 12.89
C SER A 384 12.89 -24.63 13.21
N ASP A 385 13.21 -24.35 14.48
CA ASP A 385 14.58 -24.19 15.00
C ASP A 385 15.44 -25.46 14.96
N TYR A 386 14.83 -26.62 14.75
CA TYR A 386 15.47 -27.94 14.78
C TYR A 386 15.75 -28.54 13.40
N ALA A 387 15.44 -27.81 12.31
CA ALA A 387 15.67 -28.30 10.96
C ALA A 387 17.17 -28.40 10.66
N THR A 388 17.64 -29.62 10.43
CA THR A 388 19.02 -29.93 9.99
C THR A 388 19.27 -29.57 8.52
N GLN A 389 18.20 -29.26 7.78
CA GLN A 389 18.22 -28.70 6.41
C GLN A 389 17.47 -27.36 6.43
N ALA A 390 18.12 -26.29 5.97
CA ALA A 390 17.52 -24.96 5.92
C ALA A 390 16.36 -24.95 4.92
N LEU A 391 15.19 -24.48 5.35
CA LEU A 391 14.13 -24.10 4.43
C LEU A 391 14.57 -22.80 3.76
N GLU A 392 14.72 -22.79 2.44
CA GLU A 392 14.95 -21.59 1.64
C GLU A 392 13.58 -20.98 1.33
N ILE A 393 13.39 -19.70 1.72
CA ILE A 393 12.25 -18.89 1.30
C ILE A 393 12.78 -17.85 0.34
N ASP A 394 12.29 -17.90 -0.90
CA ASP A 394 12.67 -16.98 -1.96
C ASP A 394 11.50 -16.03 -2.27
N VAL A 395 11.77 -14.73 -2.21
CA VAL A 395 10.85 -13.67 -2.60
C VAL A 395 11.50 -12.89 -3.73
N PHE A 396 10.87 -12.80 -4.90
CA PHE A 396 11.44 -12.05 -6.00
C PHE A 396 10.44 -11.26 -6.84
N ASP A 397 10.92 -10.19 -7.48
CA ASP A 397 10.14 -9.28 -8.32
C ASP A 397 8.87 -8.76 -7.62
N SER A 398 8.90 -8.60 -6.28
CA SER A 398 7.71 -8.35 -5.46
C SER A 398 7.76 -6.99 -4.77
N ILE A 399 6.58 -6.46 -4.45
CA ILE A 399 6.40 -5.16 -3.79
C ILE A 399 5.81 -5.38 -2.40
N LEU A 400 6.45 -4.79 -1.39
CA LEU A 400 5.95 -4.74 -0.02
C LEU A 400 5.89 -3.27 0.39
N SER A 401 4.69 -2.68 0.36
CA SER A 401 4.52 -1.24 0.56
C SER A 401 3.44 -0.90 1.57
N TYR A 402 3.62 0.14 2.40
CA TYR A 402 2.56 0.65 3.29
C TYR A 402 2.00 -0.38 4.27
N ASN A 403 2.74 -1.45 4.60
CA ASN A 403 2.29 -2.43 5.58
C ASN A 403 2.69 -1.99 7.00
N SER A 404 1.83 -2.26 7.98
CA SER A 404 2.02 -1.81 9.36
C SER A 404 1.96 -2.95 10.36
N ALA A 405 2.81 -2.90 11.39
CA ALA A 405 2.82 -3.84 12.51
C ALA A 405 2.83 -3.12 13.87
N GLY A 406 1.96 -3.53 14.78
CA GLY A 406 1.90 -2.95 16.13
C GLY A 406 3.11 -3.29 17.02
N THR A 407 3.98 -4.21 16.61
CA THR A 407 5.25 -4.50 17.30
C THR A 407 6.43 -4.58 16.32
N GLU A 408 6.59 -5.67 15.56
CA GLU A 408 7.83 -5.95 14.82
C GLU A 408 7.56 -6.37 13.37
N GLY A 409 8.42 -5.92 12.44
CA GLY A 409 8.37 -6.34 11.05
C GLY A 409 7.18 -5.76 10.30
N GLY A 410 7.20 -4.45 10.01
CA GLY A 410 6.11 -3.77 9.31
C GLY A 410 5.85 -4.40 7.94
N GLY A 411 6.90 -4.50 7.13
CA GLY A 411 6.87 -5.26 5.88
C GLY A 411 6.95 -6.76 6.13
N VAL A 412 8.04 -7.20 6.78
CA VAL A 412 8.36 -8.63 6.95
C VAL A 412 8.79 -8.92 8.38
N PHE A 413 8.20 -9.94 8.97
CA PHE A 413 8.69 -10.57 10.18
C PHE A 413 9.16 -12.00 9.90
N SER A 414 10.41 -12.33 10.25
CA SER A 414 11.00 -13.63 9.94
C SER A 414 11.77 -14.32 11.08
N TYR A 415 11.39 -15.59 11.31
CA TYR A 415 12.17 -16.63 11.99
C TYR A 415 12.64 -17.72 11.02
N ALA A 416 12.68 -17.42 9.72
CA ALA A 416 13.08 -18.40 8.71
C ALA A 416 14.59 -18.69 8.77
N THR A 417 15.00 -19.94 8.57
CA THR A 417 16.43 -20.31 8.59
C THR A 417 17.26 -19.64 7.49
N SER A 418 16.64 -19.39 6.32
CA SER A 418 17.24 -18.72 5.17
C SER A 418 16.17 -17.98 4.40
N LEU A 419 16.30 -16.66 4.31
CA LEU A 419 15.39 -15.77 3.61
C LEU A 419 16.15 -15.01 2.53
N HIS A 420 15.69 -15.09 1.27
CA HIS A 420 16.30 -14.43 0.13
C HIS A 420 15.27 -13.53 -0.57
N PHE A 421 15.62 -12.26 -0.76
CA PHE A 421 14.84 -11.28 -1.51
C PHE A 421 15.63 -10.84 -2.75
N GLU A 422 14.99 -10.80 -3.92
CA GLU A 422 15.63 -10.40 -5.18
C GLU A 422 14.75 -9.50 -6.04
N SER A 423 15.27 -8.36 -6.51
CA SER A 423 14.52 -7.44 -7.37
C SER A 423 13.20 -6.98 -6.75
N CYS A 424 13.21 -6.74 -5.43
CA CYS A 424 12.03 -6.33 -4.68
C CYS A 424 12.06 -4.83 -4.35
N LEU A 425 10.88 -4.26 -4.19
CA LEU A 425 10.69 -2.94 -3.59
C LEU A 425 10.06 -3.10 -2.21
N ILE A 426 10.71 -2.59 -1.18
CA ILE A 426 10.23 -2.59 0.20
C ILE A 426 10.19 -1.15 0.69
N ASN A 427 9.01 -0.55 0.70
CA ASN A 427 8.88 0.88 1.01
C ASN A 427 7.72 1.24 1.93
N ASP A 428 7.85 2.35 2.65
CA ASP A 428 6.75 2.92 3.44
C ASP A 428 6.11 1.95 4.44
N ASN A 429 6.83 0.91 4.86
CA ASN A 429 6.33 -0.01 5.87
C ASN A 429 6.70 0.49 7.27
N SER A 430 5.80 0.31 8.23
CA SER A 430 5.95 0.84 9.60
C SER A 430 5.81 -0.23 10.67
N ALA A 431 6.60 -0.11 11.75
CA ALA A 431 6.42 -0.91 12.95
C ALA A 431 6.70 -0.09 14.22
N VAL A 432 5.97 -0.35 15.31
CA VAL A 432 6.17 0.40 16.57
C VAL A 432 7.55 0.10 17.17
N GLU A 433 7.89 -1.17 17.37
CA GLU A 433 9.10 -1.54 18.12
C GLU A 433 10.32 -1.70 17.22
N ALA A 434 10.23 -2.49 16.14
CA ALA A 434 11.43 -2.82 15.38
C ALA A 434 11.20 -3.31 13.95
N GLY A 435 12.13 -2.97 13.05
CA GLY A 435 12.18 -3.49 11.69
C GLY A 435 11.01 -3.02 10.84
N GLY A 436 10.98 -1.73 10.47
CA GLY A 436 9.90 -1.15 9.66
C GLY A 436 9.75 -1.90 8.34
N GLY A 437 10.87 -2.10 7.64
CA GLY A 437 10.94 -2.98 6.48
C GLY A 437 11.00 -4.46 6.88
N PHE A 438 12.03 -4.83 7.63
CA PHE A 438 12.34 -6.22 7.99
C PHE A 438 12.70 -6.37 9.46
N TYR A 439 12.10 -7.37 10.09
CA TYR A 439 12.63 -8.01 11.28
C TYR A 439 13.10 -9.42 10.92
N SER A 440 14.37 -9.74 11.15
CA SER A 440 14.90 -11.09 10.93
C SER A 440 15.83 -11.55 12.06
N SER A 441 15.57 -12.74 12.56
CA SER A 441 16.36 -13.39 13.62
C SER A 441 17.46 -14.33 13.10
N ARG A 442 17.56 -14.48 11.77
CA ARG A 442 18.39 -15.48 11.08
C ARG A 442 18.82 -14.94 9.71
N ASN A 443 19.37 -15.80 8.86
CA ASN A 443 20.02 -15.39 7.60
C ASN A 443 19.06 -14.67 6.66
N LEU A 444 19.40 -13.43 6.33
CA LEU A 444 18.68 -12.58 5.40
C LEU A 444 19.64 -12.14 4.29
N ARG A 445 19.33 -12.56 3.07
CA ARG A 445 20.03 -12.15 1.85
C ARG A 445 19.11 -11.29 1.00
N ILE A 446 19.61 -10.14 0.56
CA ILE A 446 18.85 -9.23 -0.29
C ILE A 446 19.69 -8.86 -1.49
N LEU A 447 19.04 -8.81 -2.65
CA LEU A 447 19.72 -8.77 -3.92
C LEU A 447 18.99 -7.83 -4.88
N ASN A 448 19.68 -6.84 -5.45
CA ASN A 448 19.13 -6.00 -6.52
C ASN A 448 17.80 -5.32 -6.12
N SER A 449 17.69 -4.86 -4.87
CA SER A 449 16.42 -4.39 -4.30
C SER A 449 16.50 -2.95 -3.79
N THR A 450 15.37 -2.26 -3.80
CA THR A 450 15.22 -0.91 -3.22
C THR A 450 14.47 -1.02 -1.89
N ILE A 451 15.05 -0.44 -0.83
CA ILE A 451 14.47 -0.42 0.52
C ILE A 451 14.45 1.03 1.01
N SER A 452 13.26 1.65 1.02
CA SER A 452 13.14 3.09 1.22
C SER A 452 11.95 3.52 2.07
N HIS A 453 12.05 4.62 2.82
CA HIS A 453 10.90 5.18 3.57
C HIS A 453 10.27 4.23 4.60
N ASN A 454 10.95 3.16 5.02
CA ASN A 454 10.43 2.31 6.08
C ASN A 454 10.72 2.95 7.45
N THR A 455 9.76 2.89 8.36
CA THR A 455 9.78 3.63 9.61
C THR A 455 9.58 2.74 10.83
N THR A 456 10.21 3.13 11.95
CA THR A 456 9.93 2.56 13.27
C THR A 456 9.94 3.63 14.34
N GLU A 457 9.18 3.44 15.43
CA GLU A 457 9.27 4.34 16.58
C GLU A 457 10.53 4.09 17.42
N LYS A 458 11.14 2.89 17.33
CA LYS A 458 12.36 2.57 18.10
C LYS A 458 13.54 2.17 17.23
N LEU A 459 13.60 0.92 16.75
CA LEU A 459 14.87 0.34 16.27
C LEU A 459 14.79 -0.20 14.83
N GLY A 460 15.74 0.19 13.99
CA GLY A 460 15.91 -0.44 12.69
C GLY A 460 14.82 -0.05 11.70
N GLY A 461 14.89 1.13 11.11
CA GLY A 461 13.88 1.63 10.16
C GLY A 461 13.73 0.70 8.96
N ALA A 462 14.83 0.37 8.28
CA ALA A 462 14.82 -0.65 7.23
C ALA A 462 14.93 -2.07 7.81
N PHE A 463 15.92 -2.31 8.67
CA PHE A 463 16.30 -3.63 9.14
C PHE A 463 16.50 -3.66 10.64
N TYR A 464 15.83 -4.61 11.28
CA TYR A 464 16.18 -5.09 12.60
C TYR A 464 16.64 -6.54 12.51
N SER A 465 17.84 -6.81 13.03
CA SER A 465 18.40 -8.15 13.05
C SER A 465 18.83 -8.58 14.45
N VAL A 466 18.39 -9.76 14.89
CA VAL A 466 18.71 -10.36 16.19
C VAL A 466 19.31 -11.76 16.01
N GLY A 467 20.20 -12.21 16.89
CA GLY A 467 20.52 -13.64 17.05
C GLY A 467 21.98 -14.07 16.83
N PHE A 468 22.25 -15.35 17.15
CA PHE A 468 23.57 -15.97 17.07
C PHE A 468 23.89 -16.43 15.65
N GLY A 469 24.90 -15.82 15.01
CA GLY A 469 25.36 -16.25 13.68
C GLY A 469 24.43 -15.84 12.53
N THR A 470 23.63 -14.79 12.72
CA THR A 470 22.79 -14.19 11.69
C THR A 470 23.65 -13.57 10.58
N TYR A 471 23.50 -14.07 9.34
CA TYR A 471 24.11 -13.47 8.16
C TYR A 471 23.12 -12.49 7.51
N LEU A 472 23.23 -11.20 7.84
CA LEU A 472 22.66 -10.13 7.01
C LEU A 472 23.64 -9.83 5.87
N SER A 473 23.18 -9.95 4.63
CA SER A 473 23.94 -9.56 3.45
C SER A 473 23.01 -8.93 2.43
N PHE A 474 23.32 -7.71 2.01
CA PHE A 474 22.56 -7.05 0.95
C PHE A 474 23.49 -6.51 -0.12
N SER A 475 23.10 -6.84 -1.33
CA SER A 475 23.80 -6.87 -2.58
C SER A 475 23.27 -6.10 -3.77
N ALA A 476 23.97 -5.10 -4.32
CA ALA A 476 23.37 -4.23 -5.34
C ALA A 476 22.04 -3.63 -4.87
N CYS A 477 21.98 -3.21 -3.61
CA CYS A 477 20.76 -2.65 -3.02
C CYS A 477 20.87 -1.14 -2.84
N THR A 478 19.73 -0.46 -2.86
CA THR A 478 19.59 0.94 -2.46
C THR A 478 18.79 1.00 -1.16
N VAL A 479 19.43 1.33 -0.04
CA VAL A 479 18.82 1.41 1.30
C VAL A 479 18.85 2.86 1.78
N VAL A 480 17.76 3.60 1.55
CA VAL A 480 17.75 5.05 1.74
C VAL A 480 16.48 5.59 2.36
N LEU A 481 16.54 6.75 3.02
CA LEU A 481 15.35 7.45 3.53
C LEU A 481 14.51 6.63 4.53
N ASN A 482 15.09 5.63 5.20
CA ASN A 482 14.43 4.89 6.26
C ASN A 482 14.66 5.58 7.61
N SER A 483 13.69 5.48 8.53
CA SER A 483 13.72 6.22 9.79
C SER A 483 13.47 5.32 11.01
N ALA A 484 14.17 5.60 12.11
CA ALA A 484 13.95 4.97 13.41
C ALA A 484 13.93 6.02 14.52
N GLY A 485 12.95 5.98 15.43
CA GLY A 485 12.81 6.96 16.50
C GLY A 485 13.86 6.86 17.61
N GLU A 486 14.63 5.77 17.70
CA GLU A 486 15.76 5.65 18.63
C GLU A 486 17.09 5.41 17.91
N SER A 487 17.26 4.27 17.24
CA SER A 487 18.55 3.90 16.65
C SER A 487 18.51 3.03 15.39
N GLY A 488 19.49 3.24 14.51
CA GLY A 488 19.70 2.42 13.31
C GLY A 488 18.65 2.73 12.25
N GLY A 489 18.62 3.96 11.73
CA GLY A 489 17.65 4.38 10.71
C GLY A 489 17.61 3.43 9.51
N ALA A 490 18.78 2.96 9.05
CA ALA A 490 18.84 1.84 8.11
C ALA A 490 18.87 0.48 8.84
N VAL A 491 19.94 0.17 9.57
CA VAL A 491 20.17 -1.15 10.16
C VAL A 491 20.41 -1.06 11.66
N TYR A 492 19.59 -1.77 12.42
CA TYR A 492 19.85 -2.09 13.82
C TYR A 492 20.16 -3.58 13.98
N ILE A 493 21.28 -3.85 14.66
CA ILE A 493 21.74 -5.21 14.96
C ILE A 493 21.79 -5.39 16.48
N GLU A 494 20.91 -6.25 16.99
CA GLU A 494 20.92 -6.75 18.35
C GLU A 494 21.83 -7.98 18.44
N SER A 495 22.93 -7.84 19.19
CA SER A 495 23.87 -8.94 19.41
C SER A 495 23.73 -9.50 20.81
N THR A 496 23.51 -10.81 20.90
CA THR A 496 23.55 -11.59 22.14
C THR A 496 24.92 -12.24 22.41
N SER A 497 25.93 -12.04 21.53
CA SER A 497 27.30 -12.54 21.74
C SER A 497 28.40 -11.81 20.92
N ASN A 498 29.65 -11.86 21.38
CA ASN A 498 30.80 -11.13 20.81
C ASN A 498 31.28 -11.60 19.41
N SER A 499 30.48 -12.33 18.62
CA SER A 499 30.88 -12.81 17.29
C SER A 499 30.37 -11.92 16.15
N ASN A 500 31.30 -11.22 15.48
CA ASN A 500 31.06 -10.22 14.42
C ASN A 500 30.88 -10.84 13.00
N PHE A 501 30.02 -11.85 12.81
CA PHE A 501 29.81 -12.43 11.47
C PHE A 501 28.70 -11.71 10.69
N PHE A 502 28.91 -10.44 10.33
CA PHE A 502 28.03 -9.71 9.40
C PHE A 502 28.78 -9.45 8.11
N LYS A 503 28.35 -10.11 7.01
CA LYS A 503 28.96 -9.97 5.68
C LYS A 503 28.73 -8.58 5.06
N GLY A 504 27.87 -7.77 5.68
CA GLY A 504 27.62 -6.37 5.34
C GLY A 504 27.07 -6.21 3.93
N ALA A 505 27.62 -5.27 3.16
CA ALA A 505 27.07 -4.84 1.89
C ALA A 505 28.12 -4.78 0.78
N THR A 506 27.70 -5.04 -0.47
CA THR A 506 28.53 -4.90 -1.67
C THR A 506 27.77 -4.23 -2.82
N ASN A 507 28.44 -3.39 -3.61
CA ASN A 507 27.83 -2.62 -4.71
C ASN A 507 26.54 -1.90 -4.29
N SER A 508 26.43 -1.44 -3.04
CA SER A 508 25.15 -0.95 -2.47
C SER A 508 25.24 0.48 -1.95
N ILE A 509 24.10 1.18 -1.95
CA ILE A 509 23.94 2.51 -1.38
C ILE A 509 23.26 2.38 -0.01
N ILE A 510 23.83 3.01 1.01
CA ILE A 510 23.24 3.21 2.33
C ILE A 510 23.36 4.71 2.64
N ALA A 511 22.30 5.48 2.45
CA ALA A 511 22.35 6.93 2.59
C ALA A 511 21.00 7.58 2.95
N GLY A 512 21.00 8.79 3.53
CA GLY A 512 19.75 9.52 3.77
C GLY A 512 18.85 8.92 4.86
N ASN A 513 19.30 7.89 5.58
CA ASN A 513 18.51 7.29 6.66
C ASN A 513 18.59 8.16 7.94
N ALA A 514 17.54 8.15 8.75
CA ALA A 514 17.37 9.01 9.91
C ALA A 514 17.19 8.22 11.21
N ALA A 515 17.90 8.61 12.26
CA ALA A 515 17.65 8.17 13.64
C ALA A 515 18.39 9.08 14.62
N PRO A 516 17.90 9.28 15.86
CA PRO A 516 18.65 10.04 16.87
C PRO A 516 20.02 9.44 17.16
N GLN A 517 20.15 8.11 17.15
CA GLN A 517 21.42 7.41 17.34
C GLN A 517 21.76 6.52 16.15
N SER A 518 22.90 6.74 15.51
CA SER A 518 23.37 5.92 14.39
C SER A 518 22.39 5.90 13.21
N THR A 519 22.33 7.03 12.49
CA THR A 519 21.49 7.27 11.30
C THR A 519 21.49 6.11 10.32
N GLN A 520 22.67 5.63 9.94
CA GLN A 520 22.80 4.50 9.02
C GLN A 520 22.75 3.16 9.77
N THR A 521 23.71 2.88 10.66
CA THR A 521 23.87 1.55 11.27
C THR A 521 24.42 1.61 12.69
N ASN A 522 23.84 0.87 13.64
CA ASN A 522 24.32 0.84 15.04
C ASN A 522 25.64 0.07 15.25
N ARG A 523 26.14 -0.63 14.23
CA ARG A 523 27.38 -1.42 14.24
C ARG A 523 28.12 -1.28 12.93
N THR A 524 29.42 -1.55 12.94
CA THR A 524 30.24 -1.59 11.72
C THR A 524 29.84 -2.77 10.84
N LEU A 525 29.53 -2.49 9.58
CA LEU A 525 29.31 -3.48 8.53
C LEU A 525 30.57 -3.67 7.68
N GLU A 526 30.76 -4.87 7.13
CA GLU A 526 31.76 -5.10 6.08
C GLU A 526 31.24 -4.52 4.76
N LEU A 527 31.79 -3.39 4.32
CA LEU A 527 31.37 -2.70 3.10
C LEU A 527 32.41 -2.91 1.98
N SER A 528 31.97 -3.24 0.77
CA SER A 528 32.84 -3.33 -0.41
C SER A 528 32.17 -2.70 -1.63
N TYR A 529 32.77 -1.67 -2.22
CA TYR A 529 32.16 -0.92 -3.33
C TYR A 529 30.76 -0.38 -2.96
N CYS A 530 30.64 0.18 -1.76
CA CYS A 530 29.40 0.77 -1.29
C CYS A 530 29.56 2.27 -1.11
N ILE A 531 28.45 2.99 -1.22
CA ILE A 531 28.33 4.38 -0.80
C ILE A 531 27.63 4.38 0.55
N PHE A 532 28.28 4.97 1.55
CA PHE A 532 27.81 5.03 2.94
C PHE A 532 27.98 6.47 3.44
N GLN A 533 26.88 7.22 3.53
CA GLN A 533 26.89 8.64 3.86
C GLN A 533 25.56 9.10 4.44
N ASP A 534 25.50 10.28 5.07
CA ASP A 534 24.26 10.73 5.71
C ASP A 534 23.26 11.37 4.74
N SER A 535 23.71 12.07 3.70
CA SER A 535 22.84 12.74 2.72
C SER A 535 22.73 11.95 1.41
N ILE A 536 21.62 12.12 0.69
CA ILE A 536 21.43 11.63 -0.69
C ILE A 536 21.67 12.71 -1.75
N ASP A 537 22.05 13.93 -1.35
CA ASP A 537 22.21 15.07 -2.25
C ASP A 537 23.24 14.77 -3.36
N GLY A 538 22.82 14.96 -4.61
CA GLY A 538 23.63 14.69 -5.80
C GLY A 538 23.90 13.20 -6.06
N LEU A 539 23.37 12.29 -5.25
CA LEU A 539 23.56 10.84 -5.40
C LEU A 539 22.41 10.22 -6.20
N LEU A 540 21.18 10.42 -5.74
CA LEU A 540 19.98 9.82 -6.33
C LEU A 540 18.76 10.74 -6.15
N ASP A 541 17.76 10.49 -6.97
CA ASP A 541 16.46 11.14 -6.90
C ASP A 541 15.78 10.81 -5.56
N PRO A 542 15.45 11.81 -4.71
CA PRO A 542 14.81 11.57 -3.43
C PRO A 542 13.40 10.96 -3.57
N VAL A 543 12.75 11.14 -4.72
CA VAL A 543 11.40 10.62 -4.96
C VAL A 543 11.50 9.24 -5.59
N LEU A 544 10.72 8.29 -5.05
CA LEU A 544 10.61 6.96 -5.61
C LEU A 544 9.64 6.99 -6.81
N ARG A 545 10.16 6.83 -8.03
CA ARG A 545 9.41 7.03 -9.28
C ARG A 545 9.35 5.80 -10.16
N ASP A 546 8.38 5.76 -11.07
CA ASP A 546 8.38 4.80 -12.17
C ASP A 546 9.42 5.23 -13.21
N ASN A 547 10.54 4.51 -13.24
CA ASN A 547 11.65 4.73 -14.16
C ASN A 547 11.70 3.65 -15.26
N GLY A 548 10.53 3.12 -15.66
CA GLY A 548 10.36 2.23 -16.81
C GLY A 548 10.44 0.73 -16.49
N GLY A 549 10.34 0.34 -15.22
CA GLY A 549 10.54 -1.04 -14.75
C GLY A 549 9.34 -1.68 -14.07
N ASN A 550 9.51 -2.93 -13.60
CA ASN A 550 8.48 -3.63 -12.82
C ASN A 550 8.23 -3.01 -11.42
N THR A 551 9.17 -2.23 -10.90
CA THR A 551 9.09 -1.57 -9.59
C THR A 551 9.53 -0.12 -9.69
N LYS A 552 9.00 0.73 -8.81
CA LYS A 552 9.48 2.11 -8.66
C LYS A 552 10.91 2.11 -8.09
N THR A 553 11.71 3.09 -8.48
CA THR A 553 13.14 3.18 -8.12
C THR A 553 13.56 4.61 -7.83
N HIS A 554 14.66 4.74 -7.08
CA HIS A 554 15.43 5.98 -7.00
C HIS A 554 16.47 5.98 -8.11
N ALA A 555 16.25 6.79 -9.16
CA ALA A 555 17.21 6.93 -10.25
C ALA A 555 18.49 7.63 -9.76
N LEU A 556 19.65 7.28 -10.31
CA LEU A 556 20.90 8.00 -10.02
C LEU A 556 20.87 9.38 -10.67
N LEU A 557 21.35 10.40 -9.96
CA LEU A 557 21.41 11.77 -10.49
C LEU A 557 22.61 11.98 -11.43
N PRO A 558 22.58 12.98 -12.32
CA PRO A 558 23.72 13.33 -13.14
C PRO A 558 24.93 13.69 -12.28
N GLY A 559 26.08 13.08 -12.56
CA GLY A 559 27.31 13.28 -11.77
C GLY A 559 27.38 12.50 -10.46
N SER A 560 26.40 11.62 -10.20
CA SER A 560 26.40 10.74 -9.04
C SER A 560 27.67 9.91 -8.94
N LEU A 561 28.19 9.79 -7.72
CA LEU A 561 29.37 8.97 -7.41
C LEU A 561 29.12 7.46 -7.56
N ALA A 562 27.86 7.05 -7.72
CA ALA A 562 27.48 5.66 -7.90
C ALA A 562 27.72 5.13 -9.33
N ILE A 563 27.80 6.03 -10.31
CA ILE A 563 27.84 5.69 -11.73
C ILE A 563 29.20 5.09 -12.10
N ASP A 564 29.19 3.93 -12.76
CA ASP A 564 30.35 3.15 -13.20
C ASP A 564 31.38 2.88 -12.06
N ALA A 565 30.90 2.81 -10.81
CA ALA A 565 31.77 2.81 -9.62
C ALA A 565 31.83 1.48 -8.85
N GLY A 566 31.02 0.49 -9.23
CA GLY A 566 30.95 -0.81 -8.59
C GLY A 566 31.99 -1.82 -9.08
N ASP A 567 31.90 -3.06 -8.58
CA ASP A 567 32.75 -4.17 -9.00
C ASP A 567 31.96 -5.33 -9.61
N ASN A 568 32.27 -5.61 -10.88
CA ASN A 568 31.70 -6.71 -11.66
C ASN A 568 32.12 -8.11 -11.18
N SER A 569 33.16 -8.21 -10.34
CA SER A 569 33.79 -9.47 -9.98
C SER A 569 33.06 -10.26 -8.88
N TYR A 570 32.15 -9.61 -8.14
CA TYR A 570 31.45 -10.24 -7.01
C TYR A 570 30.50 -11.36 -7.45
N PHE A 571 30.78 -12.55 -6.92
CA PHE A 571 30.16 -13.83 -7.33
C PHE A 571 28.64 -13.89 -7.10
N GLU A 572 28.12 -13.06 -6.19
CA GLU A 572 26.70 -13.02 -5.83
C GLU A 572 25.79 -12.42 -6.91
N TYR A 573 26.38 -11.68 -7.87
CA TYR A 573 25.72 -11.01 -8.99
C TYR A 573 25.82 -11.75 -10.32
N LYS A 574 26.57 -12.85 -10.40
CA LYS A 574 26.97 -13.41 -11.70
C LYS A 574 25.82 -13.87 -12.59
N ASP A 575 24.66 -14.11 -12.01
CA ASP A 575 23.45 -14.54 -12.72
C ASP A 575 22.43 -13.40 -12.92
N ILE A 576 22.70 -12.19 -12.39
CA ILE A 576 21.87 -11.01 -12.61
C ILE A 576 22.21 -10.40 -13.96
N VAL A 577 21.19 -10.34 -14.82
CA VAL A 577 21.30 -9.77 -16.17
C VAL A 577 20.80 -8.33 -16.21
N PHE A 578 19.83 -8.00 -15.35
CA PHE A 578 19.11 -6.74 -15.34
C PHE A 578 19.18 -6.06 -13.99
N ASP A 579 19.11 -4.74 -13.95
CA ASP A 579 18.93 -4.00 -12.69
C ASP A 579 17.52 -4.25 -12.11
N VAL A 580 17.17 -3.58 -11.01
CA VAL A 580 15.90 -3.79 -10.30
C VAL A 580 14.64 -3.56 -11.17
N ARG A 581 14.75 -2.83 -12.28
CA ARG A 581 13.64 -2.59 -13.21
C ARG A 581 13.30 -3.83 -14.04
N GLY A 582 14.23 -4.77 -14.16
CA GLY A 582 14.05 -6.02 -14.88
C GLY A 582 14.31 -5.92 -16.39
N ASP A 583 13.67 -6.81 -17.16
CA ASP A 583 13.90 -6.99 -18.61
C ASP A 583 13.97 -5.65 -19.37
N GLY A 584 15.10 -5.40 -20.03
CA GLY A 584 15.34 -4.18 -20.81
C GLY A 584 16.35 -3.22 -20.19
N HIS A 585 16.63 -3.35 -18.89
CA HIS A 585 17.57 -2.50 -18.15
C HIS A 585 18.76 -3.34 -17.72
N LEU A 586 19.81 -3.39 -18.53
CA LEU A 586 20.97 -4.25 -18.26
C LEU A 586 21.64 -3.85 -16.96
N ARG A 587 22.16 -4.82 -16.21
CA ARG A 587 22.88 -4.55 -14.95
C ARG A 587 24.32 -4.08 -15.13
N ILE A 588 24.87 -4.18 -16.34
CA ILE A 588 26.20 -3.70 -16.64
C ILE A 588 26.14 -2.95 -17.97
N VAL A 589 26.20 -1.63 -17.88
CA VAL A 589 26.33 -0.69 -18.99
C VAL A 589 27.74 -0.09 -18.93
N ASN A 590 28.29 0.37 -20.05
CA ASN A 590 29.65 0.95 -20.14
C ASN A 590 30.84 0.11 -19.61
N GLY A 591 30.60 -1.16 -19.25
CA GLY A 591 31.62 -2.11 -18.82
C GLY A 591 31.82 -2.19 -17.31
N THR A 592 31.15 -1.38 -16.49
CA THR A 592 31.22 -1.40 -15.02
C THR A 592 29.82 -1.24 -14.46
N VAL A 593 29.50 -1.98 -13.39
CA VAL A 593 28.22 -1.87 -12.69
C VAL A 593 28.16 -0.60 -11.85
N ASP A 594 27.00 0.03 -11.76
CA ASP A 594 26.70 1.11 -10.83
C ASP A 594 26.56 0.58 -9.40
N ILE A 595 26.84 1.43 -8.41
CA ILE A 595 26.55 1.14 -7.00
C ILE A 595 25.06 1.40 -6.73
N GLY A 596 24.36 0.46 -6.10
CA GLY A 596 22.93 0.54 -5.81
C GLY A 596 22.08 -0.40 -6.66
N ALA A 597 20.77 -0.34 -6.54
CA ALA A 597 19.83 -1.21 -7.26
C ALA A 597 19.56 -0.79 -8.72
N PHE A 598 19.79 0.49 -9.04
CA PHE A 598 19.57 1.09 -10.36
C PHE A 598 20.87 1.11 -11.17
N GLU A 599 20.78 0.87 -12.49
CA GLU A 599 21.88 1.01 -13.45
C GLU A 599 21.52 2.02 -14.54
N VAL A 600 22.31 3.08 -14.71
CA VAL A 600 22.12 4.09 -15.77
C VAL A 600 22.29 3.46 -17.16
N GLN A 601 21.25 3.49 -18.00
CA GLN A 601 21.32 2.91 -19.35
C GLN A 601 21.84 3.90 -20.42
N GLY A 602 21.77 5.20 -20.17
CA GLY A 602 22.13 6.23 -21.13
C GLY A 602 22.50 7.58 -20.51
N PRO A 603 22.90 8.57 -21.32
CA PRO A 603 23.14 9.93 -20.85
C PRO A 603 21.84 10.55 -20.31
N PHE A 604 21.97 11.39 -19.29
CA PHE A 604 20.80 11.94 -18.61
C PHE A 604 20.11 13.07 -19.37
N THR A 605 18.84 13.34 -19.05
CA THR A 605 18.16 14.62 -19.30
C THR A 605 17.40 15.03 -18.06
N GLN A 606 17.38 16.32 -17.74
CA GLN A 606 16.54 16.82 -16.65
C GLN A 606 15.21 17.32 -17.21
N LEU A 607 14.09 16.84 -16.66
CA LEU A 607 12.73 17.32 -16.96
C LEU A 607 12.16 18.03 -15.73
N ASP A 608 11.83 19.31 -15.86
CA ASP A 608 11.30 20.14 -14.77
C ASP A 608 9.90 20.66 -15.11
N LEU A 609 9.01 20.63 -14.11
CA LEU A 609 7.65 21.16 -14.20
C LEU A 609 7.54 22.47 -13.40
N ARG A 610 6.89 23.49 -13.97
CA ARG A 610 6.64 24.76 -13.28
C ARG A 610 5.21 25.24 -13.52
N ILE A 611 4.49 25.55 -12.44
CA ILE A 611 3.19 26.23 -12.50
C ILE A 611 3.39 27.73 -12.41
N VAL A 612 2.88 28.47 -13.41
CA VAL A 612 2.96 29.93 -13.52
C VAL A 612 1.62 30.54 -13.95
N ASP A 613 1.31 31.76 -13.50
CA ASP A 613 0.08 32.47 -13.92
C ASP A 613 0.17 32.91 -15.39
N THR A 614 1.36 33.39 -15.77
CA THR A 614 1.63 33.93 -17.09
C THR A 614 2.76 33.16 -17.76
N PRO A 615 2.64 32.81 -19.06
CA PRO A 615 3.67 32.06 -19.76
C PRO A 615 5.05 32.74 -19.69
N THR A 616 6.07 31.97 -19.39
CA THR A 616 7.46 32.44 -19.29
C THR A 616 7.96 32.93 -20.64
N THR A 617 8.64 34.08 -20.62
CA THR A 617 9.28 34.65 -21.81
C THR A 617 10.63 33.97 -22.02
N ALA A 618 10.72 33.13 -23.05
CA ALA A 618 11.95 32.43 -23.44
C ALA A 618 12.68 33.12 -24.60
N SER A 619 13.91 32.67 -24.90
CA SER A 619 14.68 33.10 -26.07
C SER A 619 13.97 32.74 -27.39
N ILE A 620 14.51 33.17 -28.53
CA ILE A 620 13.96 32.81 -29.86
C ILE A 620 13.94 31.29 -30.11
N ASN A 621 14.83 30.55 -29.43
CA ASN A 621 14.88 29.10 -29.49
C ASN A 621 14.06 28.43 -28.37
N GLY A 622 13.36 29.20 -27.54
CA GLY A 622 12.59 28.65 -26.42
C GLY A 622 13.45 28.30 -25.19
N GLU A 623 14.64 28.88 -25.06
CA GLU A 623 15.60 28.56 -23.98
C GLU A 623 15.67 29.64 -22.90
N VAL A 624 15.95 29.22 -21.66
CA VAL A 624 16.23 30.07 -20.50
C VAL A 624 17.44 29.56 -19.71
N ALA A 625 18.18 30.48 -19.09
CA ALA A 625 19.34 30.14 -18.25
C ALA A 625 18.96 29.65 -16.84
N SER A 626 17.79 30.05 -16.34
CA SER A 626 17.25 29.63 -15.05
C SER A 626 15.75 29.46 -15.16
N LEU A 627 15.22 28.40 -14.54
CA LEU A 627 13.79 28.12 -14.52
C LEU A 627 13.01 29.25 -13.80
N PRO A 628 11.75 29.50 -14.19
CA PRO A 628 10.87 30.39 -13.44
C PRO A 628 10.58 29.83 -12.04
N GLU A 629 10.19 30.71 -11.13
CA GLU A 629 9.72 30.32 -9.80
C GLU A 629 8.38 29.57 -9.90
N ASN A 630 8.25 28.48 -9.14
CA ASN A 630 7.01 27.72 -9.07
C ASN A 630 6.03 28.38 -8.10
N LYS A 631 4.75 28.43 -8.45
CA LYS A 631 3.70 28.86 -7.52
C LYS A 631 3.58 27.90 -6.34
N SER A 632 3.57 28.42 -5.10
CA SER A 632 3.26 27.60 -3.92
C SER A 632 1.78 27.25 -3.83
N TRP A 633 0.90 28.15 -4.29
CA TRP A 633 -0.54 27.92 -4.33
C TRP A 633 -1.23 28.63 -5.49
N ILE A 634 -2.42 28.15 -5.83
CA ILE A 634 -3.40 28.75 -6.75
C ILE A 634 -4.80 28.68 -6.13
N ASP A 635 -5.69 29.57 -6.53
CA ASP A 635 -7.11 29.48 -6.15
C ASP A 635 -7.88 28.60 -7.13
N GLU A 636 -8.96 27.96 -6.65
CA GLU A 636 -9.76 27.03 -7.45
C GLU A 636 -10.45 27.65 -8.67
N TRP A 637 -10.52 28.98 -8.82
CA TRP A 637 -11.11 29.64 -10.00
C TRP A 637 -10.03 30.17 -10.96
N GLY A 638 -8.78 30.17 -10.51
CA GLY A 638 -7.64 30.67 -11.25
C GLY A 638 -7.28 29.77 -12.41
N SER A 639 -6.89 30.39 -13.52
CA SER A 639 -6.29 29.71 -14.66
C SER A 639 -4.78 29.85 -14.62
N TYR A 640 -4.06 28.80 -14.97
CA TYR A 640 -2.60 28.76 -14.87
C TYR A 640 -1.98 27.99 -16.04
N TRP A 641 -0.66 28.08 -16.15
CA TRP A 641 0.13 27.34 -17.12
C TRP A 641 1.04 26.38 -16.40
N LEU A 642 0.98 25.12 -16.81
CA LEU A 642 2.05 24.15 -16.53
C LEU A 642 3.08 24.25 -17.64
N GLU A 643 4.32 24.58 -17.32
CA GLU A 643 5.44 24.58 -18.24
C GLU A 643 6.34 23.37 -18.03
N ILE A 644 6.66 22.67 -19.12
CA ILE A 644 7.52 21.48 -19.14
C ILE A 644 8.86 21.89 -19.77
N TRP A 645 9.90 21.91 -18.95
CA TRP A 645 11.26 22.32 -19.32
C TRP A 645 12.18 21.11 -19.38
N ILE A 646 13.10 21.11 -20.34
CA ILE A 646 14.07 20.03 -20.49
C ILE A 646 15.47 20.63 -20.64
N SER A 647 16.46 20.02 -20.01
CA SER A 647 17.88 20.34 -20.24
C SER A 647 18.72 19.09 -20.40
N THR A 648 19.81 19.20 -21.15
CA THR A 648 20.82 18.14 -21.28
C THR A 648 22.01 18.43 -20.36
N PRO A 649 22.74 17.42 -19.89
CA PRO A 649 23.91 17.59 -19.05
C PRO A 649 25.01 18.31 -19.81
N LEU A 650 25.70 19.22 -19.12
CA LEU A 650 26.88 19.97 -19.59
C LEU A 650 28.02 19.08 -20.13
N THR A 651 27.95 17.78 -19.89
CA THR A 651 28.95 16.78 -20.30
C THR A 651 28.68 16.15 -21.64
N THR A 652 27.49 16.34 -22.23
CA THR A 652 27.07 15.55 -23.41
C THR A 652 27.32 16.25 -24.74
N GLU A 653 27.46 17.58 -24.83
CA GLU A 653 27.49 18.35 -26.11
C GLU A 653 26.34 17.97 -27.09
N LEU A 654 25.33 17.23 -26.61
CA LEU A 654 24.23 16.69 -27.40
C LEU A 654 22.96 17.47 -27.07
N GLY A 655 22.38 18.14 -28.07
CA GLY A 655 21.05 18.71 -27.96
C GLY A 655 19.94 17.66 -28.12
N ILE A 656 18.73 18.04 -27.74
CA ILE A 656 17.50 17.23 -27.88
C ILE A 656 17.07 17.18 -29.35
N LEU A 657 16.55 16.04 -29.80
CA LEU A 657 15.99 15.82 -31.13
C LEU A 657 14.47 15.68 -31.10
N SER A 658 13.95 14.91 -30.16
CA SER A 658 12.51 14.69 -29.99
C SER A 658 12.16 14.40 -28.55
N VAL A 659 10.93 14.71 -28.17
CA VAL A 659 10.36 14.43 -26.86
C VAL A 659 9.00 13.80 -27.09
N ALA A 660 8.71 12.72 -26.37
CA ALA A 660 7.37 12.12 -26.29
C ALA A 660 7.09 11.74 -24.83
N LEU A 661 5.92 12.10 -24.32
CA LEU A 661 5.50 11.74 -22.96
C LEU A 661 3.97 11.70 -22.86
N GLU A 662 3.48 11.21 -21.72
CA GLU A 662 2.09 11.32 -21.29
C GLU A 662 2.05 12.19 -20.02
N LEU A 663 0.97 12.93 -19.81
CA LEU A 663 0.78 13.71 -18.58
C LEU A 663 -0.57 13.32 -17.96
N THR A 664 -0.61 13.05 -16.66
CA THR A 664 -1.84 12.86 -15.90
C THR A 664 -2.06 14.00 -14.90
N TYR A 665 -3.31 14.30 -14.59
CA TYR A 665 -3.72 15.35 -13.65
C TYR A 665 -5.07 15.01 -12.99
N ASN A 666 -5.34 15.64 -11.84
CA ASN A 666 -6.58 15.46 -11.09
C ASN A 666 -7.72 16.30 -11.69
N THR A 667 -8.69 15.63 -12.31
CA THR A 667 -9.84 16.27 -12.98
C THR A 667 -10.91 16.76 -12.01
N ALA A 668 -10.85 16.38 -10.72
CA ALA A 668 -11.76 16.93 -9.74
C ALA A 668 -11.48 18.41 -9.46
N VAL A 669 -10.24 18.87 -9.68
CA VAL A 669 -9.79 20.20 -9.26
C VAL A 669 -9.40 21.10 -10.44
N THR A 670 -9.14 20.54 -11.62
CA THR A 670 -8.68 21.32 -12.77
C THR A 670 -8.88 20.58 -14.10
N THR A 671 -9.06 21.35 -15.18
CA THR A 671 -9.17 20.83 -16.55
C THR A 671 -8.06 21.38 -17.44
N ALA A 672 -7.36 20.51 -18.19
CA ALA A 672 -6.47 20.95 -19.26
C ALA A 672 -7.29 21.41 -20.49
N THR A 673 -7.00 22.59 -21.05
CA THR A 673 -7.80 23.15 -22.16
C THR A 673 -7.02 23.39 -23.45
N SER A 674 -5.70 23.56 -23.38
CA SER A 674 -4.87 23.69 -24.58
C SER A 674 -3.40 23.33 -24.34
N ILE A 675 -2.73 22.97 -25.44
CA ILE A 675 -1.30 22.63 -25.51
C ILE A 675 -0.62 23.67 -26.41
N GLU A 676 0.47 24.27 -25.93
CA GLU A 676 1.35 25.11 -26.72
C GLU A 676 2.79 24.59 -26.65
N TYR A 677 3.39 24.24 -27.79
CA TYR A 677 4.78 23.78 -27.82
C TYR A 677 5.77 24.96 -27.77
N GLY A 678 6.90 24.73 -27.13
CA GLY A 678 8.00 25.68 -27.11
C GLY A 678 8.60 25.89 -28.50
N ALA A 679 9.26 27.03 -28.69
CA ALA A 679 9.71 27.49 -30.02
C ALA A 679 10.69 26.53 -30.72
N ALA A 680 11.49 25.77 -29.97
CA ALA A 680 12.37 24.73 -30.53
C ALA A 680 11.59 23.57 -31.18
N PHE A 681 10.46 23.19 -30.61
CA PHE A 681 9.72 21.97 -30.93
C PHE A 681 8.58 22.24 -31.92
N SER A 682 8.96 22.59 -33.15
CA SER A 682 8.02 23.03 -34.20
C SER A 682 7.63 21.94 -35.21
N LEU A 683 8.16 20.73 -35.08
CA LEU A 683 7.96 19.63 -36.03
C LEU A 683 7.17 18.48 -35.38
N ASN A 684 6.37 17.77 -36.17
CA ASN A 684 5.65 16.55 -35.78
C ASN A 684 4.90 16.62 -34.44
N GLN A 685 4.34 17.78 -34.11
CA GLN A 685 3.59 18.01 -32.87
C GLN A 685 2.34 17.11 -32.79
N THR A 686 2.20 16.37 -31.69
CA THR A 686 1.03 15.57 -31.34
C THR A 686 0.70 15.70 -29.87
N GLY A 687 -0.59 15.64 -29.52
CA GLY A 687 -1.04 15.63 -28.14
C GLY A 687 -2.56 15.68 -28.13
N THR A 688 -3.18 14.82 -27.32
CA THR A 688 -4.65 14.76 -27.20
C THR A 688 -5.00 14.90 -25.73
N ILE A 689 -5.76 15.94 -25.40
CA ILE A 689 -6.31 16.11 -24.04
C ILE A 689 -7.54 15.20 -23.92
N ASN A 690 -7.52 14.33 -22.93
CA ASN A 690 -8.62 13.46 -22.54
C ASN A 690 -8.96 13.74 -21.06
N ASP A 691 -9.83 14.73 -20.89
CA ASP A 691 -10.22 15.22 -19.57
C ASP A 691 -11.11 14.22 -18.81
N GLN A 692 -11.80 13.32 -19.50
CA GLN A 692 -12.57 12.26 -18.83
C GLN A 692 -11.66 11.32 -18.01
N THR A 693 -10.42 11.13 -18.44
CA THR A 693 -9.44 10.28 -17.78
C THR A 693 -8.32 11.07 -17.11
N GLY A 694 -8.35 12.40 -17.16
CA GLY A 694 -7.30 13.26 -16.62
C GLY A 694 -5.95 13.06 -17.29
N THR A 695 -5.92 12.82 -18.60
CA THR A 695 -4.69 12.47 -19.33
C THR A 695 -4.46 13.37 -20.54
N ILE A 696 -3.19 13.66 -20.84
CA ILE A 696 -2.74 14.18 -22.13
C ILE A 696 -1.93 13.08 -22.80
N GLU A 697 -2.53 12.46 -23.80
CA GLU A 697 -2.00 11.29 -24.49
C GLU A 697 -1.13 11.70 -25.69
N ASN A 698 -0.07 10.93 -25.95
CA ASN A 698 0.82 11.12 -27.08
C ASN A 698 1.38 12.55 -27.20
N LEU A 699 1.72 13.19 -26.08
CA LEU A 699 2.31 14.54 -26.10
C LEU A 699 3.73 14.44 -26.63
N SER A 700 3.93 14.75 -27.92
CA SER A 700 5.22 14.65 -28.58
C SER A 700 5.50 15.79 -29.54
N ALA A 701 6.77 16.11 -29.73
CA ALA A 701 7.24 17.01 -30.78
C ALA A 701 8.73 16.82 -31.06
N ASP A 702 9.12 17.20 -32.27
CA ASP A 702 10.50 17.16 -32.77
C ASP A 702 11.07 18.57 -32.92
N THR A 703 12.40 18.67 -32.82
CA THR A 703 13.15 19.90 -33.09
C THR A 703 14.12 19.71 -34.26
N SER A 704 14.39 20.80 -34.98
CA SER A 704 15.45 20.86 -36.00
C SER A 704 16.73 21.55 -35.51
N LEU A 705 16.72 22.04 -34.26
CA LEU A 705 17.86 22.70 -33.63
C LEU A 705 18.79 21.64 -33.06
N ALA A 706 20.05 21.64 -33.50
CA ALA A 706 21.02 20.62 -33.11
C ALA A 706 21.45 20.68 -31.63
N ALA A 707 21.30 21.85 -30.99
CA ALA A 707 21.77 22.12 -29.63
C ALA A 707 20.61 22.57 -28.71
N ALA A 708 19.36 22.18 -29.01
CA ALA A 708 18.24 22.53 -28.14
C ALA A 708 18.41 21.92 -26.75
N GLY A 709 18.39 22.75 -25.72
CA GLY A 709 18.55 22.31 -24.33
C GLY A 709 19.99 21.97 -23.93
N ASP A 710 20.97 22.24 -24.81
CA ASP A 710 22.40 22.14 -24.50
C ASP A 710 22.81 23.35 -23.64
N ASP A 711 23.36 23.09 -22.45
CA ASP A 711 23.75 24.09 -21.43
C ASP A 711 22.63 25.00 -20.87
N GLN A 712 21.37 24.87 -21.32
CA GLN A 712 20.23 25.70 -20.90
C GLN A 712 18.93 24.86 -20.82
N HIS A 713 17.91 25.40 -20.16
CA HIS A 713 16.58 24.78 -20.14
C HIS A 713 15.80 25.21 -21.39
N VAL A 714 15.37 24.26 -22.21
CA VAL A 714 14.49 24.49 -23.36
C VAL A 714 13.05 24.14 -23.01
N LEU A 715 12.11 25.02 -23.36
CA LEU A 715 10.68 24.77 -23.19
C LEU A 715 10.24 23.69 -24.19
N PHE A 716 9.73 22.56 -23.69
CA PHE A 716 9.12 21.54 -24.54
C PHE A 716 7.69 21.93 -24.91
N ALA A 717 6.84 22.09 -23.90
CA ALA A 717 5.46 22.49 -24.07
C ALA A 717 4.95 23.19 -22.80
N ARG A 718 3.86 23.93 -22.94
CA ARG A 718 3.05 24.43 -21.85
C ARG A 718 1.60 24.05 -22.04
N ILE A 719 0.97 23.65 -20.94
CA ILE A 719 -0.43 23.23 -20.88
C ILE A 719 -1.21 24.31 -20.15
N ARG A 720 -2.29 24.80 -20.76
CA ARG A 720 -3.23 25.69 -20.09
C ARG A 720 -4.19 24.85 -19.26
N PHE A 721 -4.24 25.15 -17.97
CA PHE A 721 -5.25 24.63 -17.06
C PHE A 721 -6.24 25.73 -16.71
N GLU A 722 -7.51 25.37 -16.76
CA GLU A 722 -8.62 26.23 -16.37
C GLU A 722 -9.52 25.47 -15.41
N SER A 723 -10.29 26.21 -14.62
CA SER A 723 -11.28 25.64 -13.74
C SER A 723 -12.65 25.69 -14.40
N LEU A 724 -13.15 24.52 -14.81
CA LEU A 724 -14.44 24.36 -15.46
C LEU A 724 -15.55 24.11 -14.43
N VAL A 725 -16.78 23.96 -14.92
CA VAL A 725 -17.98 23.81 -14.07
C VAL A 725 -18.00 22.46 -13.33
N GLU A 726 -17.33 21.46 -13.88
CA GLU A 726 -17.26 20.11 -13.29
C GLU A 726 -16.18 20.02 -12.20
N ASP A 727 -15.17 20.90 -12.26
CA ASP A 727 -14.10 21.02 -11.27
C ASP A 727 -14.64 21.69 -10.00
N LYS A 728 -14.24 21.24 -8.82
CA LYS A 728 -14.68 21.84 -7.54
C LYS A 728 -13.69 21.59 -6.41
N VAL A 729 -13.41 22.64 -5.63
CA VAL A 729 -12.73 22.53 -4.33
C VAL A 729 -13.66 23.14 -3.28
N ASP A 730 -14.25 22.28 -2.46
CA ASP A 730 -15.33 22.65 -1.53
C ASP A 730 -14.81 23.31 -0.26
N LEU A 731 -15.61 24.23 0.30
CA LEU A 731 -15.39 24.71 1.66
C LEU A 731 -15.75 23.60 2.66
N ASP A 732 -14.86 23.31 3.61
CA ASP A 732 -15.16 22.36 4.67
C ASP A 732 -15.94 23.00 5.80
N LEU A 733 -17.26 23.03 5.65
CA LEU A 733 -18.15 23.63 6.63
C LEU A 733 -18.23 22.82 7.94
N GLU A 734 -17.81 21.55 7.95
CA GLU A 734 -17.90 20.69 9.14
C GLU A 734 -16.77 20.98 10.13
N ILE A 735 -15.54 21.12 9.62
CA ILE A 735 -14.33 21.37 10.44
C ILE A 735 -13.77 22.80 10.30
N ASN A 736 -14.46 23.70 9.58
CA ASN A 736 -14.03 25.08 9.32
C ASN A 736 -12.62 25.17 8.75
N SER A 737 -12.39 24.49 7.62
CA SER A 737 -11.12 24.47 6.91
C SER A 737 -11.30 24.81 5.43
N LEU A 738 -10.27 25.41 4.83
CA LEU A 738 -10.16 25.47 3.38
C LEU A 738 -9.49 24.17 2.93
N ASN A 739 -10.24 23.14 2.57
CA ASN A 739 -9.66 21.84 2.21
C ASN A 739 -8.50 21.97 1.20
N GLN A 740 -7.31 21.51 1.60
CA GLN A 740 -6.12 21.55 0.75
C GLN A 740 -6.21 20.49 -0.34
N GLN A 741 -6.09 20.90 -1.61
CA GLN A 741 -6.11 19.99 -2.76
C GLN A 741 -4.86 20.19 -3.65
N PHE A 742 -4.63 19.26 -4.60
CA PHE A 742 -3.50 19.31 -5.52
C PHE A 742 -3.89 18.94 -6.96
N PRO A 743 -3.24 19.50 -7.99
CA PRO A 743 -3.50 19.11 -9.38
C PRO A 743 -2.95 17.73 -9.78
N GLU A 744 -2.17 17.06 -8.91
CA GLU A 744 -1.59 15.71 -9.09
C GLU A 744 -0.86 15.49 -10.43
N LEU A 745 -0.11 16.50 -10.87
CA LEU A 745 0.60 16.47 -12.16
C LEU A 745 1.67 15.39 -12.17
N THR A 746 1.50 14.37 -13.02
CA THR A 746 2.46 13.28 -13.17
C THR A 746 2.81 13.08 -14.65
N VAL A 747 4.08 13.20 -15.00
CA VAL A 747 4.56 12.80 -16.33
C VAL A 747 4.66 11.26 -16.35
N ASN A 748 4.33 10.61 -17.46
CA ASN A 748 4.38 9.16 -17.62
C ASN A 748 5.09 8.81 -18.92
N HIS A 749 5.83 7.70 -18.91
CA HIS A 749 6.51 7.13 -20.08
C HIS A 749 7.33 8.12 -20.94
N PRO A 750 8.15 9.00 -20.36
CA PRO A 750 8.84 9.98 -21.17
C PRO A 750 9.97 9.32 -21.97
N VAL A 751 10.09 9.73 -23.23
CA VAL A 751 11.10 9.29 -24.18
C VAL A 751 11.71 10.53 -24.82
N ILE A 752 12.96 10.81 -24.47
CA ILE A 752 13.73 11.92 -25.02
C ILE A 752 14.86 11.34 -25.87
N LEU A 753 14.94 11.79 -27.12
CA LEU A 753 16.02 11.41 -28.05
C LEU A 753 17.01 12.56 -28.21
N PHE A 754 18.30 12.24 -28.23
CA PHE A 754 19.35 13.19 -28.55
C PHE A 754 19.62 13.32 -30.05
N SER A 755 20.30 14.39 -30.42
CA SER A 755 20.92 14.63 -31.72
C SER A 755 21.95 13.52 -32.05
N GLY A 756 21.48 12.44 -32.67
CA GLY A 756 22.26 11.20 -32.87
C GLY A 756 21.45 9.92 -32.69
N SER A 757 20.19 10.05 -32.27
CA SER A 757 19.23 8.95 -32.07
C SER A 757 19.54 8.00 -30.90
N SER A 758 20.33 8.45 -29.92
CA SER A 758 20.39 7.82 -28.60
C SER A 758 19.21 8.26 -27.73
N ILE A 759 18.71 7.34 -26.90
CA ILE A 759 17.66 7.59 -25.91
C ILE A 759 18.33 8.11 -24.62
N SER A 760 17.65 9.03 -23.93
CA SER A 760 18.06 9.56 -22.64
C SER A 760 17.60 8.71 -21.45
N GLU A 761 18.44 8.65 -20.42
CA GLU A 761 18.03 8.25 -19.07
C GLU A 761 17.43 9.48 -18.39
N GLU A 762 16.11 9.62 -18.35
CA GLU A 762 15.51 10.82 -17.75
C GLU A 762 15.72 10.86 -16.22
N VAL A 763 16.11 12.03 -15.72
CA VAL A 763 16.04 12.40 -14.31
C VAL A 763 14.99 13.49 -14.19
N ARG A 764 14.00 13.27 -13.33
CA ARG A 764 12.97 14.29 -13.09
C ARG A 764 13.42 15.27 -12.02
N GLY A 765 13.15 16.54 -12.29
CA GLY A 765 13.25 17.60 -11.32
C GLY A 765 12.19 17.48 -10.22
N THR A 766 12.11 18.51 -9.39
CA THR A 766 11.10 18.61 -8.34
C THR A 766 9.72 18.80 -8.97
N ASP A 767 8.77 17.95 -8.59
CA ASP A 767 7.37 18.12 -8.96
C ASP A 767 6.82 19.42 -8.35
N PRO A 768 5.90 20.13 -9.00
CA PRO A 768 5.40 21.40 -8.51
C PRO A 768 4.43 21.10 -7.36
N ALA A 769 4.87 21.30 -6.11
CA ALA A 769 4.04 21.14 -4.91
C ALA A 769 3.06 22.32 -4.73
N THR A 770 2.29 22.62 -5.78
CA THR A 770 1.35 23.74 -5.81
C THR A 770 0.00 23.29 -5.24
N GLN A 771 -0.43 23.95 -4.16
CA GLN A 771 -1.72 23.71 -3.53
C GLN A 771 -2.85 24.42 -4.28
N VAL A 772 -4.04 23.82 -4.30
CA VAL A 772 -5.28 24.43 -4.80
C VAL A 772 -6.20 24.66 -3.60
N TRP A 773 -6.64 25.90 -3.42
CA TRP A 773 -7.50 26.30 -2.29
C TRP A 773 -8.89 26.73 -2.75
N ALA A 774 -9.89 26.39 -1.96
CA ALA A 774 -11.28 26.80 -2.14
C ALA A 774 -11.44 28.34 -2.11
N ASN A 775 -12.47 28.87 -2.76
CA ASN A 775 -12.79 30.30 -2.76
C ASN A 775 -13.85 30.64 -1.68
N PRO A 776 -13.44 31.18 -0.51
CA PRO A 776 -14.36 31.46 0.60
C PRO A 776 -15.36 32.59 0.36
N TYR A 777 -15.19 33.38 -0.72
CA TYR A 777 -16.19 34.37 -1.09
C TYR A 777 -17.47 33.72 -1.66
N ASP A 778 -17.39 32.48 -2.14
CA ASP A 778 -18.50 31.68 -2.67
C ASP A 778 -19.06 30.77 -1.58
N LEU A 779 -19.66 31.36 -0.54
CA LEU A 779 -20.06 30.66 0.69
C LEU A 779 -21.03 29.48 0.49
N ASN A 780 -21.67 29.36 -0.67
CA ASN A 780 -22.56 28.24 -1.00
C ASN A 780 -22.02 27.32 -2.10
N ASP A 781 -20.76 27.49 -2.49
CA ASP A 781 -20.06 26.75 -3.54
C ASP A 781 -20.86 26.59 -4.85
N ASP A 782 -21.60 27.63 -5.26
CA ASP A 782 -22.40 27.62 -6.50
C ASP A 782 -21.65 28.14 -7.74
N GLY A 783 -20.36 28.47 -7.58
CA GLY A 783 -19.46 28.96 -8.62
C GLY A 783 -19.66 30.44 -8.95
N ALA A 784 -20.34 31.20 -8.08
CA ALA A 784 -20.64 32.61 -8.32
C ALA A 784 -20.84 33.43 -7.05
N ILE A 785 -19.96 34.41 -6.81
CA ILE A 785 -20.09 35.35 -5.68
C ILE A 785 -21.26 36.30 -5.95
N ASN A 786 -22.41 36.03 -5.35
CA ASN A 786 -23.66 36.66 -5.71
C ASN A 786 -24.54 36.99 -4.49
N PHE A 787 -25.82 37.28 -4.75
CA PHE A 787 -26.77 37.67 -3.71
C PHE A 787 -27.02 36.55 -2.67
N SER A 788 -26.87 35.29 -3.08
CA SER A 788 -26.95 34.12 -2.20
C SER A 788 -25.86 34.13 -1.14
N ASP A 789 -24.64 34.49 -1.51
CA ASP A 789 -23.48 34.59 -0.61
C ASP A 789 -23.61 35.80 0.27
N LEU A 790 -24.05 36.93 -0.29
CA LEU A 790 -24.34 38.14 0.49
C LEU A 790 -25.39 37.87 1.58
N LEU A 791 -26.40 37.04 1.29
CA LEU A 791 -27.41 36.68 2.27
C LEU A 791 -26.81 35.85 3.40
N ARG A 792 -25.91 34.91 3.10
CA ARG A 792 -25.19 34.12 4.11
C ARG A 792 -24.26 34.99 4.94
N PHE A 793 -23.43 35.80 4.29
CA PHE A 793 -22.59 36.80 4.95
C PHE A 793 -23.41 37.70 5.89
N ALA A 794 -24.58 38.17 5.46
CA ALA A 794 -25.45 39.01 6.28
C ALA A 794 -25.99 38.29 7.53
N THR A 795 -26.13 36.96 7.53
CA THR A 795 -26.54 36.21 8.73
C THR A 795 -25.47 36.16 9.81
N VAL A 796 -24.19 36.25 9.41
CA VAL A 796 -23.02 36.20 10.30
C VAL A 796 -22.39 37.57 10.56
N TYR A 797 -22.94 38.64 9.98
CA TYR A 797 -22.46 40.00 10.21
C TYR A 797 -22.51 40.42 11.69
N GLN A 798 -21.41 41.02 12.18
CA GLN A 798 -21.11 41.37 13.57
C GLN A 798 -20.91 40.18 14.52
N GLN A 799 -20.86 38.95 14.00
CA GLN A 799 -20.48 37.79 14.81
C GLN A 799 -18.96 37.70 14.93
N LYS A 800 -18.51 37.03 15.99
CA LYS A 800 -17.12 36.61 16.13
C LYS A 800 -17.05 35.13 15.77
N PRO A 801 -16.28 34.71 14.75
CA PRO A 801 -16.18 33.31 14.35
C PRO A 801 -15.87 32.36 15.50
N SER A 802 -14.91 32.69 16.36
CA SER A 802 -14.55 31.90 17.56
C SER A 802 -15.68 31.68 18.58
N GLU A 803 -16.71 32.52 18.56
CA GLU A 803 -17.84 32.49 19.48
C GLU A 803 -19.16 32.14 18.76
N SER A 804 -19.11 31.87 17.45
CA SER A 804 -20.27 31.63 16.62
C SER A 804 -20.54 30.14 16.46
N SER A 805 -21.82 29.77 16.50
CA SER A 805 -22.28 28.43 16.13
C SER A 805 -22.66 28.33 14.64
N SER A 806 -22.23 29.29 13.82
CA SER A 806 -22.57 29.33 12.39
C SER A 806 -21.41 28.84 11.56
N ASP A 807 -21.70 27.85 10.72
CA ASP A 807 -20.73 27.23 9.79
C ASP A 807 -20.08 28.24 8.83
N TYR A 808 -20.74 29.38 8.56
CA TYR A 808 -20.26 30.42 7.64
C TYR A 808 -19.47 31.54 8.31
N ALA A 809 -19.51 31.69 9.63
CA ALA A 809 -18.89 32.85 10.28
C ALA A 809 -17.38 32.86 10.07
N TRP A 810 -16.77 31.68 10.13
CA TRP A 810 -15.34 31.48 9.91
C TRP A 810 -14.89 31.85 8.50
N PHE A 811 -15.60 31.37 7.47
CA PHE A 811 -15.29 31.69 6.07
C PHE A 811 -15.62 33.14 5.70
N ALA A 812 -16.63 33.74 6.33
CA ALA A 812 -17.03 35.12 6.08
C ALA A 812 -16.12 36.18 6.75
N ASP A 813 -15.24 35.76 7.66
CA ASP A 813 -14.18 36.60 8.24
C ASP A 813 -12.99 36.63 7.29
N TYR A 814 -13.11 37.41 6.22
CA TYR A 814 -12.18 37.36 5.11
C TYR A 814 -10.77 37.83 5.46
N ASN A 815 -10.61 38.68 6.47
CA ASN A 815 -9.28 39.08 6.95
C ASN A 815 -8.80 38.30 8.19
N GLN A 816 -9.59 37.32 8.66
CA GLN A 816 -9.30 36.47 9.82
C GLN A 816 -8.96 37.29 11.08
N ASP A 817 -9.68 38.40 11.30
CA ASP A 817 -9.53 39.24 12.50
C ASP A 817 -10.46 38.83 13.67
N ASP A 818 -11.09 37.67 13.53
CA ASP A 818 -12.10 37.07 14.40
C ASP A 818 -13.37 37.92 14.54
N ARG A 819 -13.70 38.71 13.50
CA ARG A 819 -14.93 39.50 13.45
C ARG A 819 -15.44 39.67 12.02
N VAL A 820 -16.59 39.09 11.71
CA VAL A 820 -17.28 39.39 10.45
C VAL A 820 -17.86 40.81 10.52
N ASN A 821 -17.21 41.77 9.88
CA ASN A 821 -17.52 43.18 10.05
C ASN A 821 -17.53 43.96 8.73
N PHE A 822 -17.51 45.29 8.81
CA PHE A 822 -17.57 46.15 7.63
C PHE A 822 -16.34 45.97 6.71
N GLN A 823 -15.20 45.60 7.26
CA GLN A 823 -13.98 45.32 6.53
C GLN A 823 -14.16 44.09 5.62
N ASP A 824 -14.77 43.03 6.13
CA ASP A 824 -15.10 41.82 5.37
C ASP A 824 -16.16 42.09 4.31
N LEU A 825 -17.13 42.95 4.62
CA LEU A 825 -18.11 43.38 3.62
C LEU A 825 -17.45 44.13 2.45
N ILE A 826 -16.38 44.90 2.70
CA ILE A 826 -15.59 45.54 1.63
C ILE A 826 -14.87 44.49 0.79
N LEU A 827 -14.25 43.50 1.42
CA LEU A 827 -13.56 42.39 0.73
C LEU A 827 -14.55 41.58 -0.12
N PHE A 828 -15.72 41.25 0.43
CA PHE A 828 -16.82 40.63 -0.31
C PHE A 828 -17.28 41.48 -1.49
N ALA A 829 -17.55 42.77 -1.26
CA ALA A 829 -18.04 43.69 -2.30
C ALA A 829 -17.04 43.88 -3.45
N ALA A 830 -15.73 43.79 -3.18
CA ALA A 830 -14.68 43.84 -4.20
C ALA A 830 -14.71 42.60 -5.13
N ASN A 831 -15.28 41.49 -4.66
CA ASN A 831 -15.40 40.24 -5.40
C ASN A 831 -16.83 39.95 -5.90
N TYR A 832 -17.81 40.74 -5.49
CA TYR A 832 -19.21 40.54 -5.88
C TYR A 832 -19.42 40.57 -7.40
N GLY A 833 -20.11 39.57 -7.91
CA GLY A 833 -20.42 39.38 -9.32
C GLY A 833 -19.36 38.63 -10.12
N LYS A 834 -18.22 38.26 -9.50
CA LYS A 834 -17.25 37.33 -10.10
C LYS A 834 -17.80 35.91 -10.13
N ARG A 835 -17.34 35.13 -11.08
CA ARG A 835 -17.79 33.75 -11.32
C ARG A 835 -16.59 32.89 -11.66
N LYS A 836 -16.71 31.59 -11.38
CA LYS A 836 -15.75 30.57 -11.80
C LYS A 836 -15.55 30.56 -13.31
N SER A 837 -16.63 30.68 -14.07
CA SER A 837 -16.59 30.77 -15.53
C SER A 837 -16.18 32.17 -16.03
N GLY A 838 -15.18 32.22 -16.92
CA GLY A 838 -14.76 33.43 -17.63
C GLY A 838 -13.51 34.12 -17.09
N ASP A 839 -12.72 33.44 -16.26
CA ASP A 839 -11.38 33.87 -15.82
C ASP A 839 -11.42 35.26 -15.13
N THR A 840 -12.41 35.49 -14.26
CA THR A 840 -12.49 36.73 -13.49
C THR A 840 -11.64 36.60 -12.22
N PRO A 841 -10.48 37.27 -12.11
CA PRO A 841 -9.58 37.04 -10.99
C PRO A 841 -10.21 37.45 -9.68
N VAL A 842 -10.23 36.56 -8.70
CA VAL A 842 -10.70 36.87 -7.33
C VAL A 842 -9.58 37.64 -6.61
N ALA A 843 -9.97 38.67 -5.85
CA ALA A 843 -9.05 39.53 -5.13
C ALA A 843 -9.04 39.11 -3.67
N TYR A 844 -8.04 38.34 -3.30
CA TYR A 844 -7.84 37.87 -1.93
C TYR A 844 -7.01 38.87 -1.10
N PRO A 845 -7.16 38.90 0.23
CA PRO A 845 -6.25 39.62 1.11
C PRO A 845 -4.84 39.01 1.05
N GLN A 846 -3.84 39.77 1.50
CA GLN A 846 -2.45 39.30 1.52
C GLN A 846 -2.21 38.12 2.46
N THR A 847 -3.11 37.92 3.43
CA THR A 847 -3.07 36.83 4.40
C THR A 847 -3.69 35.54 3.88
N TYR A 848 -4.20 35.52 2.65
CA TYR A 848 -4.73 34.31 2.01
C TYR A 848 -3.62 33.49 1.34
N PRO A 849 -3.63 32.15 1.44
CA PRO A 849 -4.52 31.29 2.22
C PRO A 849 -4.07 31.09 3.68
N ASP A 850 -2.87 31.54 4.02
CA ASP A 850 -2.15 31.17 5.24
C ASP A 850 -2.93 31.46 6.54
N ALA A 851 -3.59 32.62 6.66
CA ALA A 851 -4.35 32.99 7.87
C ALA A 851 -5.60 32.12 8.11
N TRP A 852 -6.12 31.46 7.08
CA TRP A 852 -7.19 30.48 7.23
C TRP A 852 -6.68 29.10 7.67
N ASN A 853 -5.36 28.90 7.75
CA ASN A 853 -4.76 27.58 7.98
C ASN A 853 -3.73 27.55 9.13
N GLN A 854 -3.52 28.64 9.89
CA GLN A 854 -2.61 28.74 11.05
C GLN A 854 -3.27 28.25 12.36
N LEU A 855 -3.63 26.97 12.46
CA LEU A 855 -4.07 26.34 13.71
C LEU A 855 -2.89 25.63 14.38
N PHE A 856 -2.78 25.74 15.71
CA PHE A 856 -1.85 24.89 16.47
C PHE A 856 -2.62 23.68 17.01
N THR A 857 -2.31 22.48 16.52
CA THR A 857 -3.11 21.26 16.79
C THR A 857 -2.35 20.22 17.63
N VAL A 858 -3.07 19.25 18.17
CA VAL A 858 -2.45 18.07 18.79
C VAL A 858 -1.84 17.19 17.69
N ALA A 859 -0.64 16.66 17.93
CA ALA A 859 -0.04 15.71 17.01
C ALA A 859 -0.87 14.41 16.93
N PRO A 860 -1.06 13.80 15.74
CA PRO A 860 -1.91 12.61 15.57
C PRO A 860 -1.56 11.48 16.55
N ALA A 861 -2.48 11.14 17.44
CA ALA A 861 -2.31 10.11 18.47
C ALA A 861 -3.66 9.46 18.86
N PRO A 862 -3.68 8.24 19.44
CA PRO A 862 -4.91 7.64 19.95
C PRO A 862 -5.54 8.52 21.05
N PRO A 863 -6.87 8.72 21.05
CA PRO A 863 -7.52 9.56 22.06
C PRO A 863 -7.33 8.97 23.47
N PRO A 864 -7.13 9.82 24.49
CA PRO A 864 -6.79 9.36 25.83
C PRO A 864 -7.98 8.65 26.50
N SER A 865 -7.66 7.63 27.32
CA SER A 865 -8.66 6.78 27.98
C SER A 865 -9.39 7.42 29.18
N GLN A 866 -9.09 8.69 29.50
CA GLN A 866 -9.65 9.43 30.63
C GLN A 866 -10.42 10.68 30.18
N SER A 867 -11.49 11.03 30.90
CA SER A 867 -12.26 12.25 30.60
C SER A 867 -11.45 13.51 30.92
N ALA A 868 -11.33 14.40 29.92
CA ALA A 868 -10.54 15.61 30.03
C ALA A 868 -11.07 16.60 31.07
N THR A 869 -10.17 17.36 31.70
CA THR A 869 -10.52 18.42 32.64
C THR A 869 -10.43 19.80 32.01
N ASN A 870 -11.52 20.57 32.12
CA ASN A 870 -11.58 21.93 31.59
C ASN A 870 -10.71 22.91 32.39
N ILE A 871 -9.91 23.74 31.70
CA ILE A 871 -9.21 24.86 32.32
C ILE A 871 -10.14 26.04 32.59
N LYS A 872 -9.73 26.91 33.52
CA LYS A 872 -10.45 28.16 33.83
C LYS A 872 -9.78 29.33 33.13
N GLN A 873 -10.61 30.27 32.66
CA GLN A 873 -10.20 31.57 32.14
C GLN A 873 -9.13 32.25 33.02
N SER A 874 -9.34 32.29 34.34
CA SER A 874 -8.40 32.91 35.29
C SER A 874 -7.02 32.23 35.34
N THR A 875 -6.94 30.94 35.01
CA THR A 875 -5.69 30.20 34.98
C THR A 875 -4.88 30.55 33.73
N ALA A 876 -5.55 30.62 32.57
CA ALA A 876 -4.93 31.06 31.31
C ALA A 876 -4.44 32.51 31.40
N GLU A 877 -5.24 33.42 31.97
CA GLU A 877 -4.84 34.83 32.22
C GLU A 877 -3.61 34.93 33.13
N SER A 878 -3.58 34.14 34.22
CA SER A 878 -2.45 34.14 35.15
C SER A 878 -1.17 33.60 34.49
N LEU A 879 -1.29 32.58 33.64
CA LEU A 879 -0.15 32.00 32.95
C LEU A 879 0.36 32.93 31.84
N LEU A 880 -0.53 33.53 31.02
CA LEU A 880 -0.15 34.55 30.04
C LEU A 880 0.61 35.70 30.73
N GLY A 881 0.10 36.20 31.85
CA GLY A 881 0.76 37.27 32.61
C GLY A 881 2.16 36.88 33.10
N ALA A 882 2.35 35.64 33.54
CA ALA A 882 3.65 35.12 33.96
C ALA A 882 4.61 34.95 32.77
N THR A 883 4.15 34.34 31.67
CA THR A 883 4.92 34.13 30.44
C THR A 883 5.36 35.47 29.83
N VAL A 884 4.46 36.45 29.73
CA VAL A 884 4.79 37.79 29.23
C VAL A 884 5.83 38.47 30.13
N ALA A 885 5.70 38.36 31.46
CA ALA A 885 6.67 38.95 32.39
C ALA A 885 8.07 38.32 32.27
N GLU A 886 8.13 37.03 31.93
CA GLU A 886 9.36 36.26 31.74
C GLU A 886 10.10 36.66 30.45
N ILE A 887 9.38 36.76 29.32
CA ILE A 887 9.99 37.03 28.01
C ILE A 887 10.20 38.53 27.72
N SER A 888 9.39 39.41 28.32
CA SER A 888 9.41 40.86 28.07
C SER A 888 10.80 41.52 28.17
N PRO A 889 11.68 41.18 29.14
CA PRO A 889 13.04 41.73 29.22
C PRO A 889 13.94 41.45 28.01
N GLN A 890 13.60 40.42 27.21
CA GLN A 890 14.39 39.96 26.07
C GLN A 890 13.90 40.58 24.74
N LEU A 891 12.77 41.28 24.76
CA LEU A 891 12.09 41.79 23.57
C LEU A 891 12.34 43.29 23.35
N SER A 892 12.17 43.74 22.10
CA SER A 892 12.28 45.16 21.76
C SER A 892 11.14 45.99 22.39
N PRO A 893 11.31 47.32 22.59
CA PRO A 893 10.26 48.17 23.14
C PRO A 893 8.94 48.14 22.35
N ALA A 894 9.00 47.91 21.03
CA ALA A 894 7.82 47.76 20.18
C ALA A 894 7.09 46.45 20.49
N GLN A 895 7.81 45.34 20.59
CA GLN A 895 7.25 44.03 20.93
C GLN A 895 6.70 44.01 22.37
N GLN A 896 7.37 44.65 23.33
CA GLN A 896 6.85 44.81 24.69
C GLN A 896 5.52 45.58 24.71
N GLN A 897 5.38 46.59 23.85
CA GLN A 897 4.13 47.34 23.71
C GLN A 897 3.03 46.46 23.09
N THR A 898 3.35 45.64 22.08
CA THR A 898 2.43 44.65 21.51
C THR A 898 1.94 43.68 22.59
N LEU A 899 2.87 43.07 23.36
CA LEU A 899 2.52 42.12 24.42
C LEU A 899 1.64 42.71 25.53
N SER A 900 1.79 44.00 25.83
CA SER A 900 0.97 44.67 26.84
C SER A 900 -0.50 44.85 26.47
N GLN A 901 -0.86 44.57 25.23
CA GLN A 901 -2.21 44.71 24.67
C GLN A 901 -2.87 43.36 24.35
N ILE A 902 -2.17 42.24 24.58
CA ILE A 902 -2.66 40.91 24.25
C ILE A 902 -3.68 40.45 25.29
N ASP A 903 -4.83 39.98 24.81
CA ASP A 903 -5.86 39.30 25.59
C ASP A 903 -5.73 37.77 25.44
N ILE A 904 -6.30 37.00 26.38
CA ILE A 904 -6.38 35.53 26.25
C ILE A 904 -7.78 35.06 26.61
N LYS A 905 -8.33 34.12 25.85
CA LYS A 905 -9.66 33.56 26.07
C LYS A 905 -9.63 32.04 26.01
N VAL A 906 -10.26 31.43 27.01
CA VAL A 906 -10.54 30.00 27.04
C VAL A 906 -11.90 29.78 26.38
N VAL A 907 -11.88 29.05 25.27
CA VAL A 907 -13.07 28.69 24.46
C VAL A 907 -12.99 27.21 24.10
N ASP A 908 -14.11 26.60 23.73
CA ASP A 908 -14.13 25.22 23.23
C ASP A 908 -13.78 25.28 21.74
N LEU A 909 -12.53 24.98 21.39
CA LEU A 909 -12.06 24.95 20.00
C LEU A 909 -12.41 23.57 19.41
N ALA A 910 -12.73 23.54 18.11
CA ALA A 910 -13.10 22.30 17.45
C ALA A 910 -11.88 21.38 17.23
N ASP A 911 -12.17 20.08 17.19
CA ASP A 911 -11.26 19.01 16.81
C ASP A 911 -9.96 18.95 17.64
N GLU A 912 -8.81 18.81 16.96
CA GLU A 912 -7.48 18.68 17.55
C GLU A 912 -6.86 20.04 17.89
N THR A 913 -7.59 21.15 17.76
CA THR A 913 -7.04 22.49 17.92
C THR A 913 -6.73 22.81 19.40
N LEU A 914 -5.49 23.21 19.67
CA LEU A 914 -5.02 23.62 21.00
C LEU A 914 -5.05 25.13 21.20
N GLY A 915 -4.66 25.88 20.18
CA GLY A 915 -4.48 27.33 20.24
C GLY A 915 -4.67 28.01 18.90
N ARG A 916 -5.02 29.30 18.96
CA ARG A 916 -5.00 30.21 17.81
C ARG A 916 -4.82 31.66 18.24
N ALA A 917 -3.94 32.37 17.55
CA ALA A 917 -3.74 33.80 17.68
C ALA A 917 -4.55 34.59 16.64
N ALA A 918 -5.38 35.55 17.08
CA ALA A 918 -6.06 36.47 16.16
C ALA A 918 -6.28 37.85 16.80
N ALA A 919 -5.99 38.92 16.03
CA ALA A 919 -6.28 40.31 16.39
C ALA A 919 -5.83 40.75 17.81
N GLY A 920 -4.65 40.30 18.26
CA GLY A 920 -4.14 40.60 19.60
C GLY A 920 -4.83 39.83 20.72
N THR A 921 -5.52 38.74 20.41
CA THR A 921 -6.11 37.81 21.38
C THR A 921 -5.58 36.40 21.11
N ILE A 922 -5.23 35.67 22.17
CA ILE A 922 -4.91 34.24 22.11
C ILE A 922 -6.16 33.47 22.52
N TYR A 923 -6.61 32.55 21.67
CA TYR A 923 -7.67 31.61 21.99
C TYR A 923 -7.04 30.26 22.35
N ILE A 924 -7.44 29.70 23.48
CA ILE A 924 -6.95 28.41 23.98
C ILE A 924 -8.14 27.48 24.17
N ASP A 925 -7.98 26.23 23.75
CA ASP A 925 -9.01 25.22 23.94
C ASP A 925 -9.31 24.93 25.41
N VAL A 926 -10.58 24.66 25.72
CA VAL A 926 -11.04 24.48 27.09
C VAL A 926 -10.51 23.18 27.71
N ASN A 927 -10.28 22.13 26.93
CA ASN A 927 -9.95 20.79 27.42
C ASN A 927 -8.71 20.15 26.76
N ALA A 928 -7.96 20.92 25.96
CA ALA A 928 -6.79 20.51 25.19
C ALA A 928 -7.12 19.41 24.17
N ALA A 929 -8.18 19.59 23.39
CA ALA A 929 -8.67 18.62 22.41
C ALA A 929 -8.89 17.22 23.01
N GLY A 930 -9.32 17.15 24.27
CA GLY A 930 -9.56 15.91 25.01
C GLY A 930 -8.35 15.38 25.80
N TYR A 931 -7.17 16.01 25.74
CA TYR A 931 -5.95 15.53 26.41
C TYR A 931 -5.71 16.13 27.80
N SER A 932 -6.48 17.15 28.21
CA SER A 932 -6.24 17.95 29.42
C SER A 932 -4.92 18.74 29.40
N TRP A 933 -4.93 19.87 30.10
CA TRP A 933 -3.79 20.77 30.19
C TRP A 933 -2.86 20.42 31.35
N PHE A 934 -1.56 20.33 31.05
CA PHE A 934 -0.50 20.46 32.03
C PHE A 934 -0.23 21.95 32.31
N ILE A 935 -0.33 22.33 33.58
CA ILE A 935 -0.06 23.68 34.06
C ILE A 935 1.15 23.62 34.98
N ASP A 936 2.29 24.06 34.47
CA ASP A 936 3.53 24.04 35.21
C ASP A 936 3.55 25.13 36.29
N THR A 937 3.79 24.71 37.54
CA THR A 937 3.91 25.63 38.68
C THR A 937 5.34 26.14 38.88
N THR A 938 6.32 25.52 38.22
CA THR A 938 7.75 25.81 38.26
C THR A 938 8.37 25.86 36.85
N PRO A 939 7.84 26.69 35.92
CA PRO A 939 8.18 26.64 34.50
C PRO A 939 9.65 26.89 34.16
N ALA A 940 10.40 27.55 35.05
CA ALA A 940 11.83 27.82 34.89
C ALA A 940 12.74 26.65 35.30
N GLU A 941 12.21 25.65 36.01
CA GLU A 941 12.99 24.51 36.52
C GLU A 941 12.88 23.27 35.62
N HIS A 942 11.82 23.19 34.80
CA HIS A 942 11.55 22.08 33.86
C HIS A 942 11.59 20.69 34.51
N SER A 943 11.35 20.57 35.81
CA SER A 943 11.58 19.35 36.60
C SER A 943 10.78 18.13 36.15
N GLU A 944 9.68 18.36 35.44
CA GLU A 944 8.76 17.34 34.94
C GLU A 944 9.21 16.75 33.60
N PHE A 945 10.21 17.36 32.97
CA PHE A 945 10.67 17.00 31.64
C PHE A 945 12.15 16.60 31.63
N SER A 946 12.49 15.84 30.59
CA SER A 946 13.83 15.41 30.25
C SER A 946 14.18 15.90 28.84
N GLN A 947 15.45 16.25 28.61
CA GLN A 947 15.88 16.75 27.31
C GLN A 947 15.77 15.67 26.23
N ALA A 948 15.04 15.98 25.15
CA ALA A 948 15.00 15.16 23.93
C ALA A 948 15.86 15.76 22.81
N SER A 949 15.86 17.09 22.68
CA SER A 949 16.69 17.83 21.72
C SER A 949 17.07 19.21 22.26
N ASP A 950 17.77 20.02 21.46
CA ASP A 950 18.15 21.40 21.81
C ASP A 950 16.94 22.32 22.06
N LEU A 951 15.76 22.00 21.50
CA LEU A 951 14.54 22.82 21.62
C LEU A 951 13.32 22.01 22.07
N THR A 952 13.50 20.77 22.51
CA THR A 952 12.39 19.87 22.87
C THR A 952 12.68 19.12 24.16
N LEU A 953 11.71 19.18 25.08
CA LEU A 953 11.69 18.43 26.32
C LEU A 953 10.51 17.45 26.32
N ILE A 954 10.72 16.24 26.83
CA ILE A 954 9.71 15.19 26.94
C ILE A 954 9.50 14.77 28.40
N ALA A 955 8.24 14.60 28.77
CA ALA A 955 7.81 14.15 30.08
C ALA A 955 8.20 12.68 30.30
N LEU A 956 8.74 12.34 31.48
CA LEU A 956 8.95 10.95 31.86
C LEU A 956 7.61 10.28 32.20
N PRO A 957 7.45 8.94 32.02
CA PRO A 957 6.18 8.24 32.25
C PRO A 957 5.53 8.43 33.64
N ASP A 958 6.34 8.74 34.65
CA ASP A 958 5.90 8.97 36.04
C ASP A 958 5.78 10.47 36.41
N SER A 959 5.97 11.38 35.46
CA SER A 959 5.90 12.83 35.70
C SER A 959 4.47 13.36 35.61
N ASP A 960 4.21 14.48 36.30
CA ASP A 960 2.90 15.14 36.28
C ASP A 960 2.51 15.68 34.89
N ALA A 961 3.48 15.80 33.96
CA ALA A 961 3.25 16.23 32.58
C ALA A 961 2.94 15.07 31.62
N ALA A 962 3.11 13.81 32.05
CA ALA A 962 2.95 12.64 31.18
C ALA A 962 1.53 12.53 30.64
N GLY A 963 1.39 12.50 29.31
CA GLY A 963 0.11 12.34 28.62
C GLY A 963 -0.80 13.58 28.64
N LEU A 964 -0.31 14.73 29.11
CA LEU A 964 -1.02 16.02 29.13
C LEU A 964 -0.41 17.03 28.15
N ILE A 965 -1.16 18.03 27.70
CA ILE A 965 -0.67 19.07 26.79
C ILE A 965 -0.08 20.24 27.58
N ASP A 966 1.15 20.67 27.27
CA ASP A 966 1.81 21.78 27.97
C ASP A 966 1.24 23.15 27.57
N LEU A 967 0.46 23.76 28.47
CA LEU A 967 -0.22 25.05 28.19
C LEU A 967 0.78 26.20 27.95
N ARG A 968 1.96 26.15 28.57
CA ARG A 968 3.00 27.18 28.39
C ARG A 968 3.51 27.19 26.94
N THR A 969 3.74 26.01 26.37
CA THR A 969 4.17 25.87 24.97
C THR A 969 3.15 26.48 24.00
N VAL A 970 1.87 26.16 24.17
CA VAL A 970 0.79 26.73 23.34
C VAL A 970 0.75 28.26 23.47
N ILE A 971 0.76 28.82 24.68
CA ILE A 971 0.74 30.28 24.84
C ILE A 971 1.97 30.94 24.20
N LEU A 972 3.15 30.34 24.32
CA LEU A 972 4.38 30.87 23.71
C LEU A 972 4.35 30.80 22.18
N HIS A 973 3.81 29.72 21.61
CA HIS A 973 3.61 29.55 20.18
C HIS A 973 2.70 30.65 19.62
N GLU A 974 1.52 30.85 20.24
CA GLU A 974 0.57 31.88 19.81
C GLU A 974 1.10 33.31 20.02
N LEU A 975 1.90 33.54 21.05
CA LEU A 975 2.64 34.80 21.21
C LEU A 975 3.65 35.00 20.08
N GLY A 976 4.28 33.94 19.58
CA GLY A 976 5.16 33.98 18.41
C GLY A 976 4.44 34.53 17.18
N HIS A 977 3.25 33.99 16.87
CA HIS A 977 2.40 34.50 15.78
C HIS A 977 2.05 35.98 15.94
N LEU A 978 1.65 36.41 17.15
CA LEU A 978 1.34 37.82 17.43
C LEU A 978 2.57 38.75 17.38
N LEU A 979 3.78 38.19 17.48
CA LEU A 979 5.05 38.90 17.32
C LEU A 979 5.60 38.84 15.88
N GLY A 980 4.93 38.12 14.97
CA GLY A 980 5.23 38.04 13.54
C GLY A 980 6.16 36.88 13.14
N TYR A 981 6.20 35.81 13.93
CA TYR A 981 6.87 34.56 13.56
C TYR A 981 5.89 33.61 12.88
N GLU A 982 6.31 32.95 11.80
CA GLU A 982 5.54 31.93 11.10
C GLU A 982 5.81 30.53 11.67
N HIS A 983 5.03 29.53 11.27
CA HIS A 983 5.32 28.13 11.59
C HIS A 983 6.71 27.72 11.09
N ASP A 984 7.35 26.82 11.85
CA ASP A 984 8.64 26.23 11.51
C ASP A 984 8.58 24.70 11.69
N THR A 985 9.46 24.00 11.00
CA THR A 985 9.65 22.56 11.09
C THR A 985 10.21 22.09 12.44
N ASN A 986 10.76 22.99 13.26
CA ASN A 986 11.39 22.65 14.54
C ASN A 986 11.17 23.72 15.61
N GLY A 987 11.28 23.32 16.87
CA GLY A 987 11.22 24.23 18.02
C GLY A 987 9.82 24.75 18.33
N LEU A 988 9.75 25.91 18.99
CA LEU A 988 8.50 26.49 19.51
C LEU A 988 7.43 26.76 18.44
N MET A 989 7.84 27.08 17.21
CA MET A 989 6.92 27.46 16.13
C MET A 989 6.40 26.25 15.31
N GLN A 990 6.55 25.02 15.77
CA GLN A 990 5.94 23.85 15.12
C GLN A 990 4.41 23.92 15.08
N GLU A 991 3.79 23.37 14.04
CA GLU A 991 2.33 23.40 13.83
C GLU A 991 1.53 22.41 14.69
N THR A 992 2.20 21.42 15.30
CA THR A 992 1.57 20.45 16.20
C THR A 992 2.32 20.28 17.52
N LEU A 993 1.61 19.83 18.57
CA LEU A 993 2.18 19.50 19.87
C LEU A 993 1.72 18.12 20.34
N SER A 994 2.66 17.22 20.62
CA SER A 994 2.35 15.93 21.22
C SER A 994 2.11 16.03 22.73
N SER A 995 1.31 15.13 23.30
CA SER A 995 1.13 15.03 24.74
C SER A 995 2.46 14.71 25.46
N GLY A 996 2.70 15.34 26.61
CA GLY A 996 3.94 15.20 27.37
C GLY A 996 5.14 15.94 26.78
N VAL A 997 4.95 16.77 25.76
CA VAL A 997 6.05 17.52 25.12
C VAL A 997 6.00 18.99 25.52
N ARG A 998 7.17 19.59 25.71
CA ARG A 998 7.37 21.03 25.81
C ARG A 998 8.39 21.50 24.78
N TYR A 999 8.06 22.53 24.02
CA TYR A 999 9.01 23.20 23.15
C TYR A 999 9.63 24.41 23.84
N LEU A 1000 10.91 24.65 23.54
CA LEU A 1000 11.67 25.80 24.04
C LEU A 1000 11.89 26.82 22.92
N PRO A 1001 11.87 28.13 23.23
CA PRO A 1001 12.26 29.16 22.28
C PRO A 1001 13.79 29.13 22.05
N ASP A 1002 14.19 29.33 20.80
CA ASP A 1002 15.59 29.45 20.36
C ASP A 1002 16.24 30.80 20.73
N TRP A 1003 15.44 31.78 21.14
CA TRP A 1003 15.87 33.14 21.50
C TRP A 1003 16.00 33.41 23.01
N GLU A 1004 15.82 32.40 23.88
CA GLU A 1004 16.06 32.53 25.32
C GLU A 1004 17.55 32.31 25.67
N SER A 1005 18.19 33.31 26.29
CA SER A 1005 19.54 33.16 26.88
C SER A 1005 19.60 32.16 28.06
N ALA A 1006 18.44 31.68 28.52
CA ALA A 1006 18.29 30.67 29.55
C ALA A 1006 18.48 29.23 29.00
N THR A 1007 18.24 28.99 27.71
CA THR A 1007 18.44 27.68 27.06
C THR A 1007 19.90 27.22 27.18
N ASP A 1008 20.85 28.14 26.97
CA ASP A 1008 22.29 27.90 27.18
C ASP A 1008 22.66 27.69 28.67
N GLN A 1009 21.97 28.35 29.62
CA GLN A 1009 22.23 28.19 31.06
C GLN A 1009 21.57 26.92 31.64
N PHE A 1010 20.43 26.50 31.10
CA PHE A 1010 19.70 25.29 31.47
C PHE A 1010 20.47 24.03 31.01
N PHE A 1011 20.93 23.99 29.76
CA PHE A 1011 21.79 22.88 29.32
C PHE A 1011 23.18 22.92 30.00
N GLY A 1012 23.66 24.10 30.37
CA GLY A 1012 24.84 24.26 31.22
C GLY A 1012 24.67 23.68 32.64
N SER A 1013 23.46 23.73 33.22
CA SER A 1013 23.19 23.22 34.58
C SER A 1013 22.84 21.72 34.61
N LEU A 1014 22.29 21.18 33.52
CA LEU A 1014 22.11 19.73 33.33
C LEU A 1014 23.46 18.97 33.25
N ALA A 1015 24.50 19.60 32.71
CA ALA A 1015 25.85 19.03 32.66
C ALA A 1015 26.48 18.86 34.07
N ASP A 1016 26.18 19.76 35.01
CA ASP A 1016 26.75 19.73 36.38
C ASP A 1016 26.09 18.69 37.31
N ASN A 1017 24.93 18.11 36.93
CA ASN A 1017 24.26 17.06 37.70
C ASN A 1017 24.66 15.62 37.31
N THR A 1018 25.67 15.45 36.45
CA THR A 1018 26.22 14.14 36.09
C THR A 1018 27.55 13.83 36.81
N GLU A 1019 27.60 13.98 38.15
CA GLU A 1019 28.60 13.23 38.93
C GLU A 1019 28.20 11.75 39.04
N LEU A 1020 28.69 10.99 38.07
CA LEU A 1020 29.12 9.59 38.13
C LEU A 1020 28.82 8.80 39.43
N SER A 1021 27.83 7.91 39.34
CA SER A 1021 27.80 6.66 40.11
C SER A 1021 28.08 5.51 39.13
N PRO A 1022 29.26 4.84 39.19
CA PRO A 1022 29.52 3.71 38.32
C PRO A 1022 28.87 2.47 38.96
N PHE A 1023 27.74 2.01 38.45
CA PHE A 1023 27.37 0.58 38.38
C PHE A 1023 26.20 0.36 37.43
#